data_AF-R5VLW7-F1
#
_entry.id   AF-R5VLW7-F1
#
_cell.length_a   1.000
_cell.length_b   1.000
_cell.length_c   1.000
_cell.angle_alpha   90.00
_cell.angle_beta   90.00
_cell.angle_gamma   90.00
#
_symmetry.space_group_name_H-M   'P 1'
#
loop_
_entity.id
_entity.type
_entity.pdbx_description
1 polymer ?
#
loop_
_entity_poly.entity_id
_entity_poly.type
_entity_poly.pdbx_seq_one_letter_code
_entity_poly.pdbx_strand_id
1 'polypeptide(L)'
;MFMLTTSILGLQSSTAGSVTYAFGLQKVILPDSVAARGIGAHAFENCFNLTTVRLPKGLKEIKEYTFSGCGKKFADNQKADDFYGLRTAVIPDTVTSIGKNAFSKCYNLVLTDEKGMGSTFGLSVQTIGDYAFDNCPSLEEIIFPSSLTTIGNNAFSNSTIKEKVQTSVTYQNTSGKEIKYSYYRNRKPYGTYSSKTGLTSIDFDRAIRLESIGTNAFQNTNVVKADMSKTKIRKLPTGAFSGCTYLANVKVSDTTEDIASKVFVDNEDLKNINIPLAATLNGQAIYGSYGTTAGKDINPTLQFDNSANTSVTVPIQGSVTLPIRVLNSDTLNGVPTVTLIDNEGTSHALYKDGQSVEGGYKGLTVKVSQDEKTGVYSFTLSGTSYIKEAVKVRVEFQSKFRVLESNGFMINSHTVDYAVRVVDMPTEAVDISAAEDTVVKNKPTMYEETSGGKILYIPSTGQAATSGIQVKAVLTPYNTTEGVTWESSDPSVVTIGEPVTKDGVSTATIKRAANGKATITVTSGSKTDRLDVYCQTAAKSLKVTTVGDNLPGEFSSASGGTSKGSPYMIKADNGGKDAIRVTPEFDSSYDGVSGEKVVYTSSNPDIIEVDNTGKITTKGASDEVVTITATAQASGQKKDFFLKVQSDVTLSVSTITICGKNGANTVGAGSTLQMEADVRPAAATNKKVTWSITSGAAYGSIDENGLLTAKDKGSIQIQAVSENGKIKSNKYIVKVTMPSSELKIYNTNPTVKVGSELRINKTTSKTASTGFIILPTNSDDTVTWTTDRPDLVNVSYDTSKVVIKGLAAGKATITGTTTSGVKASVEVTVLGQGQSADGSSQNGSGNNGNGSNGAYSNGSQIPATGIRIFAKKPNAKKMRVAKGSSTKVKVVLTPASTTDKVTYRSLKNAVATVSASGVIKAKKKGTAKIEITTTSGRRQVITVIVSKKVKAKKVKVKAPKTMKRKKTATLKVSLAPAKSTDTLSFKSSKSSVVKVDGYGVLTAKKKGTAKITVKASSGKKKVIKIKVK
;
A
#
# COMPACT_ATOMS: atom_id res chain seq x y z
N MET A 1 16.05 41.11 17.08
CA MET A 1 16.16 39.92 16.18
C MET A 1 16.07 38.60 16.94
N PHE A 2 16.85 38.40 18.02
CA PHE A 2 16.97 37.13 18.77
C PHE A 2 15.66 36.48 19.30
N MET A 3 14.61 37.26 19.59
CA MET A 3 13.33 36.71 20.09
C MET A 3 12.37 36.19 19.00
N LEU A 4 12.63 36.45 17.71
CA LEU A 4 11.79 35.90 16.63
C LEU A 4 12.12 34.42 16.34
N THR A 5 13.35 33.98 16.64
CA THR A 5 13.81 32.62 16.33
C THR A 5 13.22 31.55 17.24
N THR A 6 12.89 31.84 18.50
CA THR A 6 12.26 30.87 19.41
C THR A 6 10.83 30.55 18.99
N SER A 7 10.00 31.57 18.76
CA SER A 7 8.59 31.42 18.35
C SER A 7 8.42 30.72 17.00
N ILE A 8 9.28 31.04 16.02
CA ILE A 8 9.22 30.42 14.68
C ILE A 8 9.70 28.96 14.72
N LEU A 9 10.58 28.57 15.65
CA LEU A 9 11.17 27.22 15.70
C LEU A 9 10.51 26.26 16.71
N GLY A 10 9.53 26.72 17.49
CA GLY A 10 8.72 25.86 18.38
C GLY A 10 9.50 25.24 19.54
N LEU A 11 10.55 25.90 20.01
CA LEU A 11 11.45 25.39 21.05
C LEU A 11 11.01 25.80 22.46
N GLN A 12 10.05 25.05 23.01
CA GLN A 12 9.86 24.63 24.41
C GLN A 12 8.37 24.50 24.78
N SER A 13 8.05 23.46 25.55
CA SER A 13 6.75 23.22 26.14
C SER A 13 6.77 23.59 27.63
N SER A 14 6.48 24.85 27.93
CA SER A 14 6.21 25.32 29.30
C SER A 14 5.31 26.55 29.29
N THR A 15 4.53 26.71 30.35
CA THR A 15 3.68 27.88 30.59
C THR A 15 4.48 29.20 30.64
N ALA A 16 3.84 30.30 30.24
CA ALA A 16 4.38 31.67 30.21
C ALA A 16 5.56 31.89 29.25
N GLY A 17 5.26 32.23 27.98
CA GLY A 17 6.30 32.55 26.98
C GLY A 17 5.78 33.06 25.63
N SER A 18 4.53 33.52 25.54
CA SER A 18 3.97 34.04 24.27
C SER A 18 4.62 35.37 23.89
N VAL A 19 5.13 35.48 22.66
CA VAL A 19 5.52 36.77 22.04
C VAL A 19 4.27 37.48 21.52
N THR A 20 3.30 37.65 22.42
CA THR A 20 2.12 38.49 22.25
C THR A 20 2.57 39.95 22.07
N TYR A 21 1.83 40.72 21.28
CA TYR A 21 2.00 42.17 21.11
C TYR A 21 3.24 42.63 20.32
N ALA A 22 3.53 42.00 19.19
CA ALA A 22 4.45 42.54 18.17
C ALA A 22 3.84 43.75 17.42
N PHE A 23 3.60 44.87 18.14
CA PHE A 23 2.86 46.04 17.67
C PHE A 23 3.41 46.72 16.39
N GLY A 24 4.62 46.42 15.93
CA GLY A 24 5.23 47.00 14.71
C GLY A 24 5.32 46.08 13.49
N LEU A 25 4.92 44.81 13.57
CA LEU A 25 5.22 43.83 12.52
C LEU A 25 4.28 43.96 11.31
N GLN A 26 4.67 44.73 10.27
CA GLN A 26 3.82 45.02 9.11
C GLN A 26 3.79 43.96 8.00
N LYS A 27 4.87 43.16 7.82
CA LYS A 27 5.01 42.22 6.70
C LYS A 27 5.90 41.04 7.08
N VAL A 28 5.47 39.83 6.74
CA VAL A 28 6.22 38.60 7.01
C VAL A 28 6.50 37.86 5.68
N ILE A 29 7.77 37.56 5.43
CA ILE A 29 8.21 36.74 4.30
C ILE A 29 9.03 35.58 4.87
N LEU A 30 8.43 34.39 4.95
CA LEU A 30 9.13 33.21 5.45
C LEU A 30 9.96 32.57 4.33
N PRO A 31 11.26 32.25 4.54
CA PRO A 31 12.05 31.55 3.55
C PRO A 31 11.59 30.09 3.44
N ASP A 32 11.72 29.49 2.26
CA ASP A 32 11.19 28.14 2.01
C ASP A 32 11.88 27.04 2.86
N SER A 33 13.04 27.33 3.47
CA SER A 33 13.70 26.48 4.46
C SER A 33 12.89 26.26 5.74
N VAL A 34 11.97 27.18 6.10
CA VAL A 34 11.06 27.03 7.26
C VAL A 34 10.07 25.88 7.04
N ALA A 35 9.76 25.52 5.78
CA ALA A 35 8.82 24.44 5.45
C ALA A 35 9.17 23.10 6.12
N ALA A 36 10.46 22.80 6.32
CA ALA A 36 10.93 21.55 6.91
C ALA A 36 10.73 21.46 8.43
N ARG A 37 10.51 22.59 9.11
CA ARG A 37 10.26 22.67 10.57
C ARG A 37 8.83 23.10 10.90
N GLY A 38 8.10 23.61 9.90
CA GLY A 38 6.73 24.14 10.04
C GLY A 38 6.72 25.56 10.61
N ILE A 39 5.53 26.00 11.00
CA ILE A 39 5.30 27.24 11.76
C ILE A 39 4.67 26.82 13.09
N GLY A 40 5.03 27.50 14.19
CA GLY A 40 4.41 27.25 15.50
C GLY A 40 2.92 27.58 15.53
N ALA A 41 2.19 26.96 16.46
CA ALA A 41 0.88 27.48 16.86
C ALA A 41 1.06 28.89 17.46
N HIS A 42 0.05 29.75 17.36
CA HIS A 42 0.08 31.15 17.84
C HIS A 42 1.21 32.05 17.28
N ALA A 43 2.01 31.60 16.29
CA ALA A 43 3.30 32.23 15.95
C ALA A 43 3.25 33.69 15.47
N PHE A 44 2.08 34.18 15.02
CA PHE A 44 1.79 35.57 14.69
C PHE A 44 0.48 36.06 15.33
N GLU A 45 -0.01 35.41 16.39
CA GLU A 45 -1.27 35.79 17.04
C GLU A 45 -1.24 37.26 17.53
N ASN A 46 -2.35 37.98 17.33
CA ASN A 46 -2.54 39.38 17.67
C ASN A 46 -1.48 40.33 17.05
N CYS A 47 -0.88 39.97 15.91
CA CYS A 47 -0.07 40.88 15.09
C CYS A 47 -0.97 41.86 14.33
N PHE A 48 -1.63 42.78 15.05
CA PHE A 48 -2.68 43.68 14.53
C PHE A 48 -2.26 44.55 13.33
N ASN A 49 -0.96 44.78 13.13
CA ASN A 49 -0.41 45.57 12.03
C ASN A 49 0.13 44.74 10.86
N LEU A 50 0.12 43.40 10.93
CA LEU A 50 0.63 42.51 9.90
C LEU A 50 -0.29 42.52 8.67
N THR A 51 0.08 43.23 7.61
CA THR A 51 -0.75 43.40 6.40
C THR A 51 -0.67 42.23 5.42
N THR A 52 0.49 41.56 5.35
CA THR A 52 0.81 40.57 4.30
C THR A 52 1.71 39.48 4.84
N VAL A 53 1.35 38.21 4.59
CA VAL A 53 2.22 37.05 4.85
C VAL A 53 2.50 36.24 3.57
N ARG A 54 3.77 35.96 3.30
CA ARG A 54 4.16 34.89 2.35
C ARG A 54 4.66 33.68 3.12
N LEU A 55 3.90 32.59 3.03
CA LEU A 55 4.23 31.30 3.64
C LEU A 55 5.28 30.52 2.82
N PRO A 56 6.00 29.55 3.44
CA PRO A 56 6.96 28.68 2.74
C PRO A 56 6.28 27.80 1.69
N LYS A 57 6.82 27.72 0.47
CA LYS A 57 6.24 26.93 -0.65
C LYS A 57 6.09 25.42 -0.40
N GLY A 58 6.74 24.88 0.64
CA GLY A 58 6.66 23.48 1.04
C GLY A 58 5.86 23.22 2.33
N LEU A 59 5.25 24.25 2.93
CA LEU A 59 4.55 24.16 4.22
C LEU A 59 3.42 23.11 4.16
N LYS A 60 3.31 22.28 5.20
CA LYS A 60 2.30 21.21 5.30
C LYS A 60 1.06 21.57 6.09
N GLU A 61 1.20 22.49 7.03
CA GLU A 61 0.16 22.83 7.98
C GLU A 61 0.28 24.30 8.36
N ILE A 62 -0.86 24.96 8.53
CA ILE A 62 -0.97 26.21 9.28
C ILE A 62 -1.60 25.82 10.61
N LYS A 63 -0.85 25.94 11.71
CA LYS A 63 -1.27 25.43 13.02
C LYS A 63 -2.37 26.26 13.65
N GLU A 64 -2.92 25.77 14.75
CA GLU A 64 -3.93 26.51 15.49
C GLU A 64 -3.45 27.90 15.92
N TYR A 65 -4.38 28.85 15.90
CA TYR A 65 -4.17 30.27 16.24
C TYR A 65 -3.03 31.01 15.50
N THR A 66 -2.37 30.42 14.48
CA THR A 66 -1.13 30.95 13.88
C THR A 66 -1.22 32.43 13.46
N PHE A 67 -2.35 32.87 12.92
CA PHE A 67 -2.67 34.26 12.58
C PHE A 67 -3.95 34.78 13.28
N SER A 68 -4.40 34.10 14.35
CA SER A 68 -5.54 34.55 15.16
C SER A 68 -5.37 36.03 15.56
N GLY A 69 -6.41 36.84 15.44
CA GLY A 69 -6.36 38.26 15.79
C GLY A 69 -5.40 39.11 14.96
N CYS A 70 -4.93 38.66 13.78
CA CYS A 70 -4.21 39.52 12.83
C CYS A 70 -5.16 40.52 12.15
N GLY A 71 -5.88 41.32 12.94
CA GLY A 71 -6.87 42.29 12.50
C GLY A 71 -7.40 43.07 13.69
N LYS A 72 -7.29 44.40 13.65
CA LYS A 72 -7.93 45.26 14.65
C LYS A 72 -9.44 45.26 14.38
N LYS A 73 -10.29 45.05 15.40
CA LYS A 73 -11.72 45.42 15.28
C LYS A 73 -11.75 46.95 15.23
N PHE A 74 -12.35 47.53 14.19
CA PHE A 74 -12.68 48.96 14.22
C PHE A 74 -13.54 49.23 15.46
N ALA A 75 -13.17 50.26 16.24
CA ALA A 75 -14.09 50.87 17.18
C ALA A 75 -15.17 51.60 16.36
N ASP A 76 -16.40 51.65 16.84
CA ASP A 76 -17.57 51.93 15.99
C ASP A 76 -17.63 53.38 15.45
N ASN A 77 -16.64 54.22 15.79
CA ASN A 77 -16.42 55.58 15.28
C ASN A 77 -15.06 55.79 14.55
N GLN A 78 -14.29 54.74 14.22
CA GLN A 78 -13.09 54.84 13.38
C GLN A 78 -13.37 54.35 11.95
N LYS A 79 -12.89 55.09 10.94
CA LYS A 79 -13.13 54.80 9.52
C LYS A 79 -12.60 53.41 9.13
N ALA A 80 -13.33 52.70 8.27
CA ALA A 80 -12.92 51.40 7.71
C ALA A 80 -11.68 51.47 6.81
N ASP A 81 -11.25 52.68 6.43
CA ASP A 81 -10.08 52.99 5.59
C ASP A 81 -8.75 52.76 6.33
N ASP A 82 -8.77 52.65 7.66
CA ASP A 82 -7.59 52.41 8.50
C ASP A 82 -7.12 50.93 8.33
N PHE A 83 -6.21 50.71 7.35
CA PHE A 83 -5.79 49.40 6.83
C PHE A 83 -4.97 48.47 7.78
N TYR A 84 -5.29 48.43 9.07
CA TYR A 84 -4.57 47.62 10.06
C TYR A 84 -4.97 46.15 10.03
N GLY A 85 -3.99 45.27 9.76
CA GLY A 85 -4.12 43.82 9.87
C GLY A 85 -4.12 43.06 8.55
N LEU A 86 -4.20 41.73 8.64
CA LEU A 86 -3.84 40.81 7.57
C LEU A 86 -4.84 40.92 6.43
N ARG A 87 -4.35 41.44 5.32
CA ARG A 87 -5.14 41.79 4.13
C ARG A 87 -4.99 40.75 3.03
N THR A 88 -3.83 40.12 2.92
CA THR A 88 -3.61 39.00 1.98
C THR A 88 -2.82 37.86 2.61
N ALA A 89 -3.27 36.62 2.35
CA ALA A 89 -2.52 35.41 2.62
C ALA A 89 -2.53 34.48 1.41
N VAL A 90 -1.35 34.02 0.99
CA VAL A 90 -1.21 32.95 0.00
C VAL A 90 -1.03 31.63 0.72
N ILE A 91 -2.00 30.72 0.57
CA ILE A 91 -1.97 29.37 1.15
C ILE A 91 -1.23 28.42 0.18
N PRO A 92 -0.05 27.88 0.52
CA PRO A 92 0.72 27.05 -0.41
C PRO A 92 -0.01 25.77 -0.81
N ASP A 93 0.17 25.35 -2.07
CA ASP A 93 -0.40 24.11 -2.62
C ASP A 93 -0.03 22.84 -1.85
N THR A 94 0.98 22.88 -0.98
CA THR A 94 1.43 21.75 -0.17
C THR A 94 0.75 21.63 1.19
N VAL A 95 -0.04 22.63 1.60
CA VAL A 95 -0.75 22.63 2.89
C VAL A 95 -1.92 21.64 2.83
N THR A 96 -2.00 20.75 3.81
CA THR A 96 -3.07 19.75 3.97
C THR A 96 -4.06 20.11 5.09
N SER A 97 -3.62 20.84 6.10
CA SER A 97 -4.43 21.25 7.25
C SER A 97 -4.33 22.77 7.52
N ILE A 98 -5.47 23.38 7.79
CA ILE A 98 -5.59 24.73 8.38
C ILE A 98 -6.22 24.56 9.76
N GLY A 99 -5.47 24.88 10.82
CA GLY A 99 -5.82 24.56 12.20
C GLY A 99 -6.94 25.40 12.81
N LYS A 100 -7.34 25.01 14.02
CA LYS A 100 -8.34 25.70 14.83
C LYS A 100 -7.99 27.19 15.02
N ASN A 101 -8.93 28.10 14.81
CA ASN A 101 -8.72 29.56 14.86
C ASN A 101 -7.55 30.11 14.01
N ALA A 102 -7.01 29.37 13.03
CA ALA A 102 -5.75 29.73 12.36
C ALA A 102 -5.70 31.14 11.75
N PHE A 103 -6.83 31.68 11.30
CA PHE A 103 -7.03 33.06 10.82
C PHE A 103 -8.23 33.75 11.48
N SER A 104 -8.70 33.26 12.63
CA SER A 104 -9.85 33.81 13.37
C SER A 104 -9.67 35.32 13.62
N LYS A 105 -10.73 36.11 13.38
CA LYS A 105 -10.75 37.58 13.53
C LYS A 105 -9.75 38.33 12.65
N CYS A 106 -9.27 37.74 11.54
CA CYS A 106 -8.52 38.49 10.51
C CYS A 106 -9.49 39.36 9.69
N TYR A 107 -10.00 40.44 10.29
CA TYR A 107 -11.10 41.23 9.73
C TYR A 107 -10.88 41.75 8.29
N ASN A 108 -9.62 41.95 7.91
CA ASN A 108 -9.20 42.49 6.61
C ASN A 108 -8.82 41.42 5.56
N LEU A 109 -8.88 40.13 5.88
CA LEU A 109 -8.27 39.05 5.09
C LEU A 109 -9.02 38.74 3.79
N VAL A 110 -8.23 38.68 2.71
CA VAL A 110 -8.57 38.07 1.42
C VAL A 110 -7.56 36.94 1.15
N LEU A 111 -8.03 35.77 0.72
CA LEU A 111 -7.15 34.68 0.24
C LEU A 111 -6.68 34.95 -1.19
N THR A 112 -5.44 34.60 -1.54
CA THR A 112 -4.87 34.86 -2.88
C THR A 112 -4.00 33.72 -3.41
N ASP A 113 -3.92 33.58 -4.74
CA ASP A 113 -2.95 32.71 -5.43
C ASP A 113 -1.54 33.33 -5.48
N GLU A 114 -0.55 32.60 -5.99
CA GLU A 114 0.83 33.11 -6.13
C GLU A 114 0.97 34.34 -7.08
N LYS A 115 -0.10 34.75 -7.77
CA LYS A 115 -0.16 35.92 -8.66
C LYS A 115 -0.96 37.08 -8.04
N GLY A 116 -1.51 36.92 -6.84
CA GLY A 116 -2.35 37.93 -6.19
C GLY A 116 -3.80 37.93 -6.67
N MET A 117 -4.27 36.91 -7.40
CA MET A 117 -5.68 36.77 -7.77
C MET A 117 -6.45 36.07 -6.63
N GLY A 118 -7.69 36.48 -6.37
CA GLY A 118 -8.40 36.17 -5.14
C GLY A 118 -8.91 34.72 -4.96
N SER A 119 -9.37 34.46 -3.74
CA SER A 119 -10.39 33.48 -3.34
C SER A 119 -10.01 31.99 -3.28
N THR A 120 -8.79 31.58 -3.66
CA THR A 120 -8.40 30.15 -3.61
C THR A 120 -7.67 29.73 -2.33
N PHE A 121 -7.95 28.52 -1.85
CA PHE A 121 -7.03 27.76 -0.99
C PHE A 121 -5.91 27.11 -1.81
N GLY A 122 -4.89 26.59 -1.12
CA GLY A 122 -3.88 25.72 -1.71
C GLY A 122 -4.46 24.36 -2.13
N LEU A 123 -4.00 23.82 -3.26
CA LEU A 123 -4.59 22.66 -3.95
C LEU A 123 -4.59 21.32 -3.18
N SER A 124 -3.95 21.22 -2.00
CA SER A 124 -3.91 19.99 -1.18
C SER A 124 -4.69 20.05 0.13
N VAL A 125 -5.37 21.16 0.46
CA VAL A 125 -6.07 21.30 1.77
C VAL A 125 -7.18 20.26 1.88
N GLN A 126 -7.15 19.46 2.94
CA GLN A 126 -8.10 18.40 3.27
C GLN A 126 -9.00 18.82 4.44
N THR A 127 -8.43 19.50 5.44
CA THR A 127 -9.13 19.92 6.65
C THR A 127 -9.01 21.41 6.88
N ILE A 128 -10.15 22.06 7.10
CA ILE A 128 -10.27 23.43 7.62
C ILE A 128 -10.87 23.32 9.02
N GLY A 129 -10.11 23.69 10.05
CA GLY A 129 -10.46 23.46 11.45
C GLY A 129 -11.52 24.41 12.03
N ASP A 130 -11.92 24.12 13.26
CA ASP A 130 -12.92 24.90 13.99
C ASP A 130 -12.51 26.38 14.12
N TYR A 131 -13.46 27.29 13.85
CA TYR A 131 -13.24 28.75 13.85
C TYR A 131 -12.10 29.25 12.93
N ALA A 132 -11.60 28.44 11.99
CA ALA A 132 -10.38 28.75 11.22
C ALA A 132 -10.40 30.13 10.55
N PHE A 133 -11.57 30.58 10.08
CA PHE A 133 -11.84 31.89 9.48
C PHE A 133 -13.09 32.54 10.10
N ASP A 134 -13.40 32.25 11.36
CA ASP A 134 -14.47 32.97 12.07
C ASP A 134 -14.16 34.48 12.10
N ASN A 135 -15.20 35.31 12.04
CA ASN A 135 -15.09 36.77 12.09
C ASN A 135 -14.19 37.38 10.99
N CYS A 136 -14.23 36.84 9.76
CA CYS A 136 -13.42 37.30 8.61
C CYS A 136 -14.24 37.98 7.48
N PRO A 137 -14.90 39.13 7.72
CA PRO A 137 -15.82 39.80 6.79
C PRO A 137 -15.23 40.38 5.49
N SER A 138 -13.92 40.23 5.24
CA SER A 138 -13.30 40.58 3.95
C SER A 138 -13.12 39.39 3.02
N LEU A 139 -13.47 38.17 3.45
CA LEU A 139 -13.57 37.01 2.56
C LEU A 139 -14.87 37.15 1.76
N GLU A 140 -14.79 37.61 0.51
CA GLU A 140 -15.97 37.82 -0.35
C GLU A 140 -16.38 36.55 -1.12
N GLU A 141 -15.40 35.78 -1.59
CA GLU A 141 -15.59 34.50 -2.28
C GLU A 141 -14.62 33.44 -1.73
N ILE A 142 -15.06 32.19 -1.73
CA ILE A 142 -14.24 31.02 -1.37
C ILE A 142 -14.31 29.93 -2.44
N ILE A 143 -13.14 29.58 -2.97
CA ILE A 143 -12.91 28.47 -3.90
C ILE A 143 -12.32 27.29 -3.12
N PHE A 144 -13.10 26.23 -2.91
CA PHE A 144 -12.61 25.01 -2.27
C PHE A 144 -11.75 24.16 -3.21
N PRO A 145 -10.70 23.49 -2.71
CA PRO A 145 -9.91 22.55 -3.48
C PRO A 145 -10.58 21.17 -3.49
N SER A 146 -10.38 20.39 -4.55
CA SER A 146 -10.96 19.05 -4.70
C SER A 146 -10.35 17.98 -3.78
N SER A 147 -9.42 18.38 -2.91
CA SER A 147 -8.88 17.58 -1.81
C SER A 147 -9.67 17.70 -0.51
N LEU A 148 -10.54 18.71 -0.37
CA LEU A 148 -11.21 19.03 0.89
C LEU A 148 -12.18 17.93 1.32
N THR A 149 -12.02 17.43 2.55
CA THR A 149 -12.86 16.39 3.18
C THR A 149 -13.64 16.91 4.39
N THR A 150 -13.12 17.93 5.08
CA THR A 150 -13.67 18.41 6.36
C THR A 150 -13.63 19.93 6.50
N ILE A 151 -14.77 20.50 6.89
CA ILE A 151 -14.92 21.88 7.37
C ILE A 151 -15.40 21.83 8.83
N GLY A 152 -14.66 22.44 9.75
CA GLY A 152 -14.91 22.40 11.19
C GLY A 152 -16.09 23.26 11.66
N ASN A 153 -16.34 23.22 12.97
CA ASN A 153 -17.39 24.00 13.61
C ASN A 153 -17.08 25.50 13.52
N ASN A 154 -18.06 26.34 13.19
CA ASN A 154 -17.91 27.80 13.11
C ASN A 154 -16.79 28.25 12.12
N ALA A 155 -16.38 27.39 11.18
CA ALA A 155 -15.16 27.59 10.39
C ALA A 155 -15.10 28.91 9.58
N PHE A 156 -16.25 29.44 9.16
CA PHE A 156 -16.39 30.71 8.44
C PHE A 156 -17.47 31.62 9.07
N SER A 157 -17.90 31.32 10.30
CA SER A 157 -19.00 32.06 10.92
C SER A 157 -18.70 33.55 11.05
N ASN A 158 -19.73 34.39 11.03
CA ASN A 158 -19.62 35.84 11.20
C ASN A 158 -18.70 36.50 10.16
N SER A 159 -18.49 35.88 8.99
CA SER A 159 -17.83 36.50 7.84
C SER A 159 -18.77 37.44 7.10
N THR A 160 -19.38 38.37 7.84
CA THR A 160 -20.25 39.45 7.38
C THR A 160 -19.95 40.72 8.17
N ILE A 161 -20.19 41.88 7.57
CA ILE A 161 -19.94 43.18 8.21
C ILE A 161 -20.84 43.34 9.45
N LYS A 162 -20.26 43.77 10.58
CA LYS A 162 -20.87 43.66 11.92
C LYS A 162 -22.07 44.57 12.18
N GLU A 163 -22.44 45.41 11.22
CA GLU A 163 -23.64 46.25 11.24
C GLU A 163 -24.93 45.43 11.01
N LYS A 164 -25.17 44.46 11.88
CA LYS A 164 -26.41 43.68 11.90
C LYS A 164 -27.58 44.61 12.23
N VAL A 165 -28.49 44.79 11.27
CA VAL A 165 -29.69 45.61 11.45
C VAL A 165 -30.75 44.76 12.14
N GLN A 166 -31.02 45.04 13.42
CA GLN A 166 -32.16 44.42 14.11
C GLN A 166 -33.45 44.83 13.39
N THR A 167 -34.15 43.83 12.87
CA THR A 167 -35.35 43.96 12.06
C THR A 167 -36.46 43.17 12.76
N SER A 168 -37.72 43.61 12.63
CA SER A 168 -38.85 42.85 13.17
C SER A 168 -40.01 42.83 12.20
N VAL A 169 -40.68 41.68 12.10
CA VAL A 169 -41.94 41.51 11.37
C VAL A 169 -43.02 41.16 12.38
N THR A 170 -44.18 41.78 12.22
CA THR A 170 -45.38 41.55 13.03
C THR A 170 -46.40 40.82 12.18
N TYR A 171 -47.06 39.79 12.73
CA TYR A 171 -48.10 39.04 12.05
C TYR A 171 -49.18 38.57 13.03
N GLN A 172 -50.37 38.26 12.53
CA GLN A 172 -51.44 37.62 13.30
C GLN A 172 -51.29 36.10 13.24
N ASN A 173 -51.40 35.42 14.38
CA ASN A 173 -51.45 33.95 14.41
C ASN A 173 -52.85 33.42 14.08
N THR A 174 -53.00 32.09 14.01
CA THR A 174 -54.28 31.40 13.77
C THR A 174 -55.34 31.57 14.88
N SER A 175 -55.05 32.32 15.94
CA SER A 175 -55.98 32.69 17.01
C SER A 175 -56.19 34.20 17.13
N GLY A 176 -55.91 34.97 16.06
CA GLY A 176 -56.07 36.43 16.03
C GLY A 176 -55.19 37.21 17.03
N LYS A 177 -54.11 36.59 17.52
CA LYS A 177 -53.14 37.21 18.41
C LYS A 177 -51.92 37.68 17.63
N GLU A 178 -51.58 38.94 17.85
CA GLU A 178 -50.39 39.55 17.25
C GLU A 178 -49.10 38.96 17.85
N ILE A 179 -48.17 38.61 16.96
CA ILE A 179 -46.83 38.15 17.33
C ILE A 179 -45.80 38.99 16.58
N LYS A 180 -44.98 39.72 17.35
CA LYS A 180 -43.79 40.41 16.84
C LYS A 180 -42.58 39.47 16.92
N TYR A 181 -42.03 39.12 15.76
CA TYR A 181 -40.78 38.36 15.66
C TYR A 181 -39.63 39.29 15.30
N SER A 182 -38.49 39.19 16.01
CA SER A 182 -37.33 40.07 15.82
C SER A 182 -36.07 39.27 15.53
N TYR A 183 -35.33 39.66 14.49
CA TYR A 183 -34.12 38.99 14.01
C TYR A 183 -33.05 40.01 13.59
N TYR A 184 -31.88 39.53 13.18
CA TYR A 184 -30.78 40.37 12.72
C TYR A 184 -30.57 40.19 11.22
N ARG A 185 -30.80 41.25 10.45
CA ARG A 185 -30.48 41.30 9.03
C ARG A 185 -29.00 41.65 8.84
N ASN A 186 -28.30 40.94 7.95
CA ASN A 186 -26.97 41.38 7.51
C ASN A 186 -27.12 42.62 6.57
N ARG A 187 -26.02 43.27 6.20
CA ARG A 187 -26.01 44.36 5.19
C ARG A 187 -25.39 43.88 3.86
N LYS A 188 -25.89 44.40 2.74
CA LYS A 188 -25.53 44.01 1.36
C LYS A 188 -24.50 44.98 0.76
N PRO A 189 -24.70 46.30 0.89
CA PRO A 189 -23.61 47.27 1.05
C PRO A 189 -23.82 48.23 2.23
N TYR A 190 -22.77 48.94 2.63
CA TYR A 190 -22.86 50.21 3.36
C TYR A 190 -21.71 51.13 2.94
N GLY A 191 -21.95 52.45 2.98
CA GLY A 191 -20.95 53.48 2.69
C GLY A 191 -20.61 53.64 1.21
N THR A 192 -20.36 54.89 0.79
CA THR A 192 -19.77 55.17 -0.52
C THR A 192 -18.26 54.89 -0.50
N TYR A 193 -17.75 54.28 -1.57
CA TYR A 193 -16.35 53.95 -1.87
C TYR A 193 -15.75 52.66 -1.24
N SER A 194 -15.84 51.56 -2.01
CA SER A 194 -15.06 50.30 -1.97
C SER A 194 -15.58 49.08 -1.16
N SER A 195 -16.70 48.56 -1.64
CA SER A 195 -16.86 47.16 -2.12
C SER A 195 -16.88 45.95 -1.17
N LYS A 196 -16.56 46.05 0.13
CA LYS A 196 -16.62 44.86 1.02
C LYS A 196 -18.05 44.37 1.26
N THR A 197 -18.36 43.16 0.80
CA THR A 197 -19.73 42.58 0.85
C THR A 197 -19.90 41.41 1.84
N GLY A 198 -18.84 40.97 2.53
CA GLY A 198 -18.85 39.72 3.30
C GLY A 198 -18.89 38.48 2.40
N LEU A 199 -18.89 37.29 2.99
CA LEU A 199 -18.82 36.03 2.25
C LEU A 199 -20.11 35.79 1.47
N THR A 200 -20.09 35.99 0.15
CA THR A 200 -21.25 35.91 -0.76
C THR A 200 -21.21 34.69 -1.70
N SER A 201 -20.01 34.24 -2.09
CA SER A 201 -19.80 33.12 -3.04
C SER A 201 -19.01 31.98 -2.40
N ILE A 202 -19.48 30.74 -2.59
CA ILE A 202 -18.79 29.51 -2.17
C ILE A 202 -18.87 28.46 -3.28
N ASP A 203 -17.72 27.98 -3.74
CA ASP A 203 -17.62 26.90 -4.72
C ASP A 203 -17.60 25.51 -4.04
N PHE A 204 -18.80 25.01 -3.73
CA PHE A 204 -19.03 23.60 -3.37
C PHE A 204 -18.87 22.64 -4.56
N ASP A 205 -18.89 23.15 -5.79
CA ASP A 205 -18.85 22.37 -7.04
C ASP A 205 -17.49 21.68 -7.24
N ARG A 206 -16.43 22.31 -6.74
CA ARG A 206 -15.06 21.75 -6.64
C ARG A 206 -14.88 20.82 -5.43
N ALA A 207 -15.71 20.92 -4.39
CA ALA A 207 -15.57 20.22 -3.11
C ALA A 207 -16.08 18.75 -3.15
N ILE A 208 -15.75 18.02 -4.22
CA ILE A 208 -16.29 16.68 -4.54
C ILE A 208 -15.91 15.55 -3.56
N ARG A 209 -15.07 15.86 -2.55
CA ARG A 209 -14.64 14.95 -1.49
C ARG A 209 -15.09 15.39 -0.10
N LEU A 210 -15.87 16.47 0.01
CA LEU A 210 -16.31 17.02 1.29
C LEU A 210 -17.30 16.06 1.94
N GLU A 211 -16.89 15.40 3.02
CA GLU A 211 -17.64 14.39 3.77
C GLU A 211 -18.30 14.97 5.01
N SER A 212 -17.77 16.08 5.54
CA SER A 212 -18.21 16.70 6.80
C SER A 212 -18.16 18.23 6.79
N ILE A 213 -19.25 18.85 7.27
CA ILE A 213 -19.34 20.27 7.65
C ILE A 213 -19.71 20.30 9.14
N GLY A 214 -19.10 21.20 9.92
CA GLY A 214 -19.35 21.37 11.35
C GLY A 214 -20.52 22.29 11.69
N THR A 215 -20.95 22.26 12.96
CA THR A 215 -22.00 23.11 13.54
C THR A 215 -21.67 24.59 13.29
N ASN A 216 -22.66 25.39 12.89
CA ASN A 216 -22.52 26.82 12.58
C ASN A 216 -21.47 27.19 11.49
N ALA A 217 -20.99 26.24 10.66
CA ALA A 217 -19.83 26.47 9.78
C ALA A 217 -19.88 27.75 8.93
N PHE A 218 -21.06 28.15 8.40
CA PHE A 218 -21.27 29.39 7.65
C PHE A 218 -22.28 30.34 8.32
N GLN A 219 -22.51 30.20 9.63
CA GLN A 219 -23.50 31.00 10.34
C GLN A 219 -23.18 32.50 10.23
N ASN A 220 -24.19 33.35 10.01
CA ASN A 220 -24.03 34.80 9.85
C ASN A 220 -23.07 35.17 8.70
N THR A 221 -23.29 34.61 7.51
CA THR A 221 -22.57 34.98 6.27
C THR A 221 -23.55 35.58 5.25
N ASN A 222 -23.03 36.11 4.14
CA ASN A 222 -23.85 36.75 3.10
C ASN A 222 -24.06 35.83 1.87
N VAL A 223 -23.89 34.52 2.06
CA VAL A 223 -23.84 33.52 0.98
C VAL A 223 -25.15 33.47 0.21
N VAL A 224 -25.08 33.55 -1.13
CA VAL A 224 -26.29 33.64 -1.97
C VAL A 224 -26.78 32.27 -2.47
N LYS A 225 -25.88 31.28 -2.53
CA LYS A 225 -26.15 29.92 -3.01
C LYS A 225 -25.32 28.89 -2.23
N ALA A 226 -25.93 27.76 -1.85
CA ALA A 226 -25.27 26.61 -1.25
C ALA A 226 -25.67 25.32 -1.99
N ASP A 227 -24.89 24.92 -2.99
CA ASP A 227 -25.16 23.76 -3.87
C ASP A 227 -24.15 22.66 -3.60
N MET A 228 -24.48 21.86 -2.61
CA MET A 228 -23.67 20.76 -2.09
C MET A 228 -23.90 19.47 -2.88
N SER A 229 -24.60 19.52 -4.03
CA SER A 229 -25.02 18.35 -4.80
C SER A 229 -23.88 17.43 -5.26
N LYS A 230 -22.67 17.98 -5.45
CA LYS A 230 -21.46 17.23 -5.84
C LYS A 230 -20.62 16.72 -4.66
N THR A 231 -20.95 17.10 -3.43
CA THR A 231 -20.21 16.72 -2.21
C THR A 231 -20.57 15.29 -1.77
N LYS A 232 -19.95 14.81 -0.68
CA LYS A 232 -20.21 13.51 -0.04
C LYS A 232 -20.69 13.68 1.42
N ILE A 233 -21.34 14.81 1.71
CA ILE A 233 -21.81 15.17 3.05
C ILE A 233 -22.95 14.25 3.47
N ARG A 234 -22.73 13.46 4.53
CA ARG A 234 -23.78 12.62 5.14
C ARG A 234 -24.68 13.37 6.12
N LYS A 235 -24.16 14.40 6.79
CA LYS A 235 -24.90 15.16 7.81
C LYS A 235 -24.78 16.67 7.62
N LEU A 236 -25.90 17.38 7.70
CA LEU A 236 -25.94 18.85 7.83
C LEU A 236 -26.26 19.20 9.29
N PRO A 237 -25.28 19.67 10.09
CA PRO A 237 -25.49 19.94 11.52
C PRO A 237 -26.16 21.29 11.77
N THR A 238 -26.68 21.45 12.99
CA THR A 238 -27.37 22.65 13.46
C THR A 238 -26.63 23.94 13.13
N GLY A 239 -27.38 24.94 12.67
CA GLY A 239 -26.89 26.28 12.39
C GLY A 239 -25.92 26.42 11.21
N ALA A 240 -25.59 25.35 10.48
CA ALA A 240 -24.56 25.36 9.43
C ALA A 240 -24.72 26.49 8.40
N PHE A 241 -25.97 26.88 8.08
CA PHE A 241 -26.33 28.02 7.24
C PHE A 241 -27.39 28.92 7.92
N SER A 242 -27.29 29.13 9.24
CA SER A 242 -28.20 30.02 9.98
C SER A 242 -27.76 31.50 9.89
N GLY A 243 -28.71 32.44 9.81
CA GLY A 243 -28.43 33.88 9.68
C GLY A 243 -27.77 34.25 8.36
N CYS A 244 -27.93 33.40 7.33
CA CYS A 244 -27.42 33.61 5.98
C CYS A 244 -28.47 34.37 5.17
N THR A 245 -28.76 35.62 5.54
CA THR A 245 -29.98 36.32 5.14
C THR A 245 -30.16 36.48 3.62
N TYR A 246 -29.09 36.37 2.83
CA TYR A 246 -29.12 36.44 1.36
C TYR A 246 -29.12 35.08 0.65
N LEU A 247 -29.18 33.97 1.39
CA LEU A 247 -29.15 32.61 0.85
C LEU A 247 -30.44 32.31 0.11
N ALA A 248 -30.40 32.40 -1.21
CA ALA A 248 -31.57 32.30 -2.08
C ALA A 248 -31.81 30.87 -2.61
N ASN A 249 -30.76 30.06 -2.76
CA ASN A 249 -30.85 28.74 -3.38
C ASN A 249 -29.98 27.71 -2.66
N VAL A 250 -30.61 26.61 -2.22
CA VAL A 250 -29.95 25.48 -1.56
C VAL A 250 -30.22 24.20 -2.36
N LYS A 251 -29.16 23.42 -2.65
CA LYS A 251 -29.29 22.03 -3.08
C LYS A 251 -28.40 21.14 -2.21
N VAL A 252 -29.01 20.14 -1.58
CA VAL A 252 -28.33 19.18 -0.69
C VAL A 252 -27.66 18.06 -1.51
N SER A 253 -26.72 17.33 -0.91
CA SER A 253 -26.09 16.16 -1.52
C SER A 253 -27.06 14.97 -1.60
N ASP A 254 -26.96 14.16 -2.65
CA ASP A 254 -27.63 12.86 -2.76
C ASP A 254 -27.25 11.88 -1.65
N THR A 255 -26.06 12.06 -1.06
CA THR A 255 -25.52 11.24 0.04
C THR A 255 -25.85 11.75 1.43
N THR A 256 -26.66 12.80 1.59
CA THR A 256 -27.09 13.28 2.91
C THR A 256 -28.15 12.35 3.50
N GLU A 257 -27.90 11.90 4.73
CA GLU A 257 -28.75 10.99 5.51
C GLU A 257 -29.55 11.74 6.58
N ASP A 258 -29.06 12.90 7.03
CA ASP A 258 -29.55 13.59 8.22
C ASP A 258 -29.34 15.11 8.11
N ILE A 259 -30.42 15.87 8.29
CA ILE A 259 -30.44 17.34 8.28
C ILE A 259 -31.00 17.79 9.63
N ALA A 260 -30.13 18.32 10.48
CA ALA A 260 -30.43 18.67 11.86
C ALA A 260 -31.44 19.83 11.98
N SER A 261 -31.93 20.06 13.20
CA SER A 261 -32.73 21.25 13.50
C SER A 261 -31.91 22.53 13.31
N LYS A 262 -32.59 23.60 12.90
CA LYS A 262 -32.06 24.96 12.73
C LYS A 262 -30.92 25.12 11.72
N VAL A 263 -30.81 24.26 10.70
CA VAL A 263 -29.75 24.35 9.66
C VAL A 263 -29.89 25.62 8.81
N PHE A 264 -31.12 26.00 8.42
CA PHE A 264 -31.42 27.12 7.50
C PHE A 264 -32.24 28.25 8.15
N VAL A 265 -32.04 28.47 9.45
CA VAL A 265 -32.76 29.49 10.24
C VAL A 265 -32.33 30.91 9.87
N ASP A 266 -33.26 31.87 9.89
CA ASP A 266 -33.00 33.31 9.63
C ASP A 266 -32.42 33.61 8.23
N ASN A 267 -32.98 32.96 7.19
CA ASN A 267 -32.56 33.10 5.79
C ASN A 267 -33.68 33.76 4.96
N GLU A 268 -33.51 35.05 4.63
CA GLU A 268 -34.62 35.94 4.22
C GLU A 268 -34.86 36.04 2.71
N ASP A 269 -33.82 35.82 1.88
CA ASP A 269 -33.93 35.76 0.42
C ASP A 269 -34.29 34.34 -0.10
N LEU A 270 -34.62 33.37 0.77
CA LEU A 270 -34.62 31.93 0.46
C LEU A 270 -35.77 31.50 -0.48
N LYS A 271 -35.45 31.11 -1.71
CA LYS A 271 -36.43 30.84 -2.79
C LYS A 271 -36.60 29.37 -3.12
N ASN A 272 -35.50 28.63 -3.14
CA ASN A 272 -35.48 27.21 -3.51
C ASN A 272 -34.64 26.42 -2.50
N ILE A 273 -35.21 25.36 -1.95
CA ILE A 273 -34.51 24.38 -1.13
C ILE A 273 -34.78 23.01 -1.73
N ASN A 274 -33.76 22.29 -2.18
CA ASN A 274 -33.92 20.96 -2.74
C ASN A 274 -33.24 19.91 -1.84
N ILE A 275 -34.05 19.02 -1.26
CA ILE A 275 -33.68 18.03 -0.23
C ILE A 275 -33.93 16.60 -0.77
N PRO A 276 -32.99 15.66 -0.70
CA PRO A 276 -33.24 14.28 -1.12
C PRO A 276 -34.25 13.59 -0.21
N LEU A 277 -35.18 12.82 -0.79
CA LEU A 277 -36.20 12.06 -0.04
C LEU A 277 -35.61 11.09 1.00
N ALA A 278 -34.38 10.63 0.79
CA ALA A 278 -33.69 9.67 1.63
C ALA A 278 -33.01 10.28 2.89
N ALA A 279 -32.94 11.61 3.01
CA ALA A 279 -32.44 12.26 4.23
C ALA A 279 -33.55 12.37 5.29
N THR A 280 -33.25 12.10 6.56
CA THR A 280 -34.11 12.51 7.67
C THR A 280 -34.03 14.03 7.85
N LEU A 281 -35.16 14.71 7.88
CA LEU A 281 -35.25 16.16 8.08
C LEU A 281 -35.80 16.44 9.47
N ASN A 282 -34.97 16.91 10.40
CA ASN A 282 -35.38 17.11 11.80
C ASN A 282 -36.26 18.36 11.95
N GLY A 283 -37.08 18.40 13.01
CA GLY A 283 -37.97 19.52 13.33
C GLY A 283 -37.24 20.87 13.34
N GLN A 284 -37.89 21.91 12.79
CA GLN A 284 -37.33 23.28 12.68
C GLN A 284 -36.00 23.38 11.90
N ALA A 285 -35.64 22.42 11.03
CA ALA A 285 -34.49 22.56 10.12
C ALA A 285 -34.56 23.84 9.25
N ILE A 286 -35.78 24.23 8.86
CA ILE A 286 -36.16 25.44 8.13
C ILE A 286 -37.17 26.17 9.02
N TYR A 287 -36.81 27.36 9.53
CA TYR A 287 -37.66 28.16 10.44
C TYR A 287 -37.15 29.60 10.46
N GLY A 288 -38.02 30.62 10.42
CA GLY A 288 -37.55 32.00 10.22
C GLY A 288 -36.86 32.21 8.87
N SER A 289 -37.08 31.32 7.91
CA SER A 289 -36.67 31.53 6.52
C SER A 289 -37.78 32.30 5.83
N TYR A 290 -37.47 33.48 5.30
CA TYR A 290 -38.43 34.36 4.64
C TYR A 290 -38.23 34.33 3.12
N GLY A 291 -39.13 35.01 2.41
CA GLY A 291 -39.02 35.26 0.98
C GLY A 291 -39.71 36.57 0.63
N THR A 292 -39.08 37.71 0.91
CA THR A 292 -39.64 39.05 0.65
C THR A 292 -38.70 39.90 -0.21
N THR A 293 -38.61 39.55 -1.50
CA THR A 293 -37.89 40.40 -2.46
C THR A 293 -38.72 41.65 -2.78
N ALA A 294 -38.29 42.80 -2.25
CA ALA A 294 -38.85 44.12 -2.54
C ALA A 294 -40.36 44.27 -2.26
N GLY A 295 -40.82 43.79 -1.10
CA GLY A 295 -42.21 44.00 -0.64
C GLY A 295 -43.26 43.17 -1.38
N LYS A 296 -42.85 42.09 -2.05
CA LYS A 296 -43.75 41.04 -2.54
C LYS A 296 -43.39 39.72 -1.88
N ASP A 297 -44.43 39.02 -1.40
CA ASP A 297 -44.33 37.68 -0.87
C ASP A 297 -43.93 36.71 -2.00
N ILE A 298 -42.82 35.99 -1.81
CA ILE A 298 -42.39 34.90 -2.69
C ILE A 298 -42.17 33.65 -1.85
N ASN A 299 -43.12 32.72 -1.90
CA ASN A 299 -43.08 31.52 -1.08
C ASN A 299 -41.84 30.67 -1.40
N PRO A 300 -40.98 30.35 -0.40
CA PRO A 300 -39.87 29.43 -0.56
C PRO A 300 -40.39 28.09 -1.08
N THR A 301 -40.00 27.73 -2.30
CA THR A 301 -40.35 26.45 -2.90
C THR A 301 -39.42 25.39 -2.31
N LEU A 302 -39.88 24.77 -1.22
CA LEU A 302 -39.30 23.54 -0.69
C LEU A 302 -39.62 22.40 -1.66
N GLN A 303 -38.59 21.86 -2.29
CA GLN A 303 -38.65 20.74 -3.22
C GLN A 303 -37.99 19.52 -2.60
N PHE A 304 -38.59 18.35 -2.82
CA PHE A 304 -38.00 17.07 -2.45
C PHE A 304 -37.48 16.38 -3.72
N ASP A 305 -36.17 16.08 -3.77
CA ASP A 305 -35.52 15.55 -4.95
C ASP A 305 -35.90 14.06 -5.14
N ASN A 306 -36.84 13.82 -6.06
CA ASN A 306 -37.20 12.46 -6.51
C ASN A 306 -36.50 12.06 -7.83
N SER A 307 -35.49 12.80 -8.30
CA SER A 307 -34.84 12.50 -9.59
C SER A 307 -34.12 11.14 -9.62
N ALA A 308 -33.88 10.51 -8.47
CA ALA A 308 -33.24 9.22 -8.34
C ALA A 308 -34.18 7.99 -8.42
N ASN A 309 -35.47 8.12 -8.08
CA ASN A 309 -36.35 6.97 -7.82
C ASN A 309 -37.74 7.08 -8.48
N THR A 310 -37.82 7.43 -9.75
CA THR A 310 -39.10 7.61 -10.45
C THR A 310 -39.89 6.32 -10.71
N SER A 311 -39.31 5.14 -10.45
CA SER A 311 -39.95 3.83 -10.67
C SER A 311 -39.54 2.82 -9.60
N VAL A 312 -40.47 1.96 -9.18
CA VAL A 312 -40.28 0.90 -8.17
C VAL A 312 -40.87 -0.41 -8.69
N THR A 313 -40.20 -1.53 -8.41
CA THR A 313 -40.68 -2.87 -8.73
C THR A 313 -40.87 -3.65 -7.44
N VAL A 314 -42.13 -3.99 -7.14
CA VAL A 314 -42.51 -4.80 -5.98
C VAL A 314 -42.58 -6.28 -6.42
N PRO A 315 -42.10 -7.23 -5.62
CA PRO A 315 -42.21 -8.65 -5.97
C PRO A 315 -43.62 -9.17 -5.70
N ILE A 316 -44.04 -10.20 -6.43
CA ILE A 316 -45.19 -11.02 -6.05
C ILE A 316 -44.88 -11.75 -4.73
N GLN A 317 -45.82 -11.71 -3.77
CA GLN A 317 -45.66 -12.13 -2.37
C GLN A 317 -44.54 -11.39 -1.59
N GLY A 318 -43.93 -10.36 -2.18
CA GLY A 318 -42.89 -9.55 -1.55
C GLY A 318 -43.32 -8.13 -1.21
N SER A 319 -42.40 -7.35 -0.65
CA SER A 319 -42.62 -5.94 -0.33
C SER A 319 -41.38 -5.08 -0.59
N VAL A 320 -41.60 -3.76 -0.71
CA VAL A 320 -40.55 -2.74 -0.90
C VAL A 320 -40.91 -1.48 -0.14
N THR A 321 -40.00 -0.99 0.71
CA THR A 321 -40.12 0.31 1.37
C THR A 321 -39.67 1.43 0.44
N LEU A 322 -40.52 2.43 0.22
CA LEU A 322 -40.17 3.64 -0.53
C LEU A 322 -39.10 4.45 0.22
N PRO A 323 -38.10 5.03 -0.46
CA PRO A 323 -36.97 5.73 0.17
C PRO A 323 -37.34 7.16 0.64
N ILE A 324 -38.45 7.30 1.36
CA ILE A 324 -39.01 8.56 1.86
C ILE A 324 -38.76 8.66 3.38
N ARG A 325 -37.55 9.06 3.77
CA ARG A 325 -37.13 9.26 5.19
C ARG A 325 -37.30 10.70 5.66
N VAL A 326 -37.57 11.62 4.74
CA VAL A 326 -37.66 13.07 4.98
C VAL A 326 -38.91 13.52 5.76
N LEU A 327 -39.80 12.58 6.10
CA LEU A 327 -41.09 12.86 6.75
C LEU A 327 -41.09 12.30 8.18
N ASN A 328 -41.33 13.16 9.17
CA ASN A 328 -41.50 12.76 10.57
C ASN A 328 -42.58 13.58 11.30
N SER A 329 -42.92 13.17 12.52
CA SER A 329 -43.86 13.84 13.43
C SER A 329 -43.66 15.36 13.51
N ASP A 330 -42.41 15.81 13.53
CA ASP A 330 -42.04 17.18 13.84
C ASP A 330 -42.06 18.09 12.60
N THR A 331 -42.00 17.49 11.41
CA THR A 331 -42.04 18.17 10.10
C THR A 331 -43.38 18.02 9.38
N LEU A 332 -44.22 17.04 9.73
CA LEU A 332 -45.55 16.87 9.14
C LEU A 332 -46.68 17.60 9.89
N ASN A 333 -47.59 18.19 9.12
CA ASN A 333 -48.89 18.68 9.59
C ASN A 333 -49.98 17.64 9.28
N GLY A 334 -50.35 16.82 10.26
CA GLY A 334 -51.26 15.69 10.06
C GLY A 334 -50.55 14.42 9.56
N VAL A 335 -51.34 13.48 9.06
CA VAL A 335 -50.91 12.16 8.60
C VAL A 335 -50.78 12.15 7.07
N PRO A 336 -49.73 11.54 6.48
CA PRO A 336 -49.61 11.44 5.02
C PRO A 336 -50.65 10.49 4.42
N THR A 337 -51.13 10.79 3.21
CA THR A 337 -51.98 9.88 2.42
C THR A 337 -51.16 9.13 1.37
N VAL A 338 -51.64 7.97 0.95
CA VAL A 338 -51.09 7.22 -0.18
C VAL A 338 -52.21 6.86 -1.14
N THR A 339 -52.09 7.33 -2.37
CA THR A 339 -53.10 7.21 -3.44
C THR A 339 -52.46 6.57 -4.67
N LEU A 340 -53.09 5.54 -5.22
CA LEU A 340 -52.73 4.96 -6.50
C LEU A 340 -53.53 5.64 -7.60
N ILE A 341 -52.87 6.09 -8.66
CA ILE A 341 -53.47 6.61 -9.88
C ILE A 341 -53.15 5.58 -10.98
N ASP A 342 -54.18 4.97 -11.54
CA ASP A 342 -54.01 3.95 -12.58
C ASP A 342 -53.87 4.53 -14.00
N ASN A 343 -53.77 3.63 -14.98
CA ASN A 343 -53.49 3.98 -16.37
C ASN A 343 -54.70 4.67 -17.05
N GLU A 344 -55.88 4.64 -16.43
CA GLU A 344 -57.09 5.36 -16.86
C GLU A 344 -57.19 6.73 -16.16
N GLY A 345 -56.28 7.03 -15.21
CA GLY A 345 -56.27 8.26 -14.41
C GLY A 345 -57.12 8.17 -13.14
N THR A 346 -57.73 7.03 -12.85
CA THR A 346 -58.62 6.86 -11.69
C THR A 346 -57.80 6.76 -10.41
N SER A 347 -58.23 7.47 -9.36
CA SER A 347 -57.55 7.57 -8.08
C SER A 347 -58.15 6.62 -7.04
N HIS A 348 -57.33 5.70 -6.53
CA HIS A 348 -57.68 4.68 -5.55
C HIS A 348 -56.88 4.92 -4.27
N ALA A 349 -57.53 5.17 -3.14
CA ALA A 349 -56.82 5.32 -1.87
C ALA A 349 -56.24 3.98 -1.41
N LEU A 350 -54.96 3.96 -1.03
CA LEU A 350 -54.31 2.81 -0.40
C LEU A 350 -54.08 3.03 1.11
N TYR A 351 -53.89 4.28 1.55
CA TYR A 351 -53.80 4.67 2.95
C TYR A 351 -54.34 6.09 3.15
N LYS A 352 -55.26 6.27 4.10
CA LYS A 352 -55.95 7.53 4.37
C LYS A 352 -56.38 7.60 5.84
N ASP A 353 -56.43 8.80 6.41
CA ASP A 353 -56.94 9.08 7.77
C ASP A 353 -56.30 8.22 8.90
N GLY A 354 -55.05 7.78 8.71
CA GLY A 354 -54.31 6.92 9.64
C GLY A 354 -54.43 5.42 9.38
N GLN A 355 -55.29 4.98 8.46
CA GLN A 355 -55.62 3.58 8.23
C GLN A 355 -55.28 3.11 6.81
N SER A 356 -54.97 1.81 6.68
CA SER A 356 -54.74 1.17 5.38
C SER A 356 -56.08 0.75 4.78
N VAL A 357 -56.26 0.94 3.47
CA VAL A 357 -57.52 0.58 2.80
C VAL A 357 -57.53 -0.93 2.52
N GLU A 358 -58.60 -1.60 2.93
CA GLU A 358 -58.77 -3.04 2.78
C GLU A 358 -58.87 -3.46 1.30
N GLY A 359 -58.35 -4.65 0.97
CA GLY A 359 -58.29 -5.18 -0.40
C GLY A 359 -57.23 -4.55 -1.33
N GLY A 360 -56.94 -3.26 -1.18
CA GLY A 360 -55.98 -2.52 -2.02
C GLY A 360 -56.39 -2.44 -3.49
N TYR A 361 -55.42 -2.29 -4.40
CA TYR A 361 -55.67 -2.24 -5.85
C TYR A 361 -54.92 -3.36 -6.58
N LYS A 362 -55.66 -4.28 -7.22
CA LYS A 362 -55.10 -5.41 -8.01
C LYS A 362 -53.98 -6.17 -7.27
N GLY A 363 -54.15 -6.37 -5.96
CA GLY A 363 -53.17 -7.04 -5.07
C GLY A 363 -51.99 -6.17 -4.61
N LEU A 364 -51.92 -4.89 -4.99
CA LEU A 364 -50.98 -3.92 -4.43
C LEU A 364 -51.61 -3.21 -3.22
N THR A 365 -50.92 -3.30 -2.09
CA THR A 365 -51.29 -2.69 -0.81
C THR A 365 -50.13 -1.82 -0.30
N VAL A 366 -50.39 -0.95 0.68
CA VAL A 366 -49.34 -0.22 1.40
C VAL A 366 -49.54 -0.38 2.90
N LYS A 367 -48.43 -0.61 3.61
CA LYS A 367 -48.35 -0.44 5.06
C LYS A 367 -47.57 0.84 5.35
N VAL A 368 -48.21 1.80 6.00
CA VAL A 368 -47.54 2.98 6.56
C VAL A 368 -47.30 2.72 8.05
N SER A 369 -46.09 3.01 8.52
CA SER A 369 -45.71 2.85 9.93
C SER A 369 -44.77 3.98 10.35
N GLN A 370 -44.87 4.39 11.62
CA GLN A 370 -44.01 5.42 12.21
C GLN A 370 -43.03 4.80 13.21
N ASP A 371 -41.77 5.23 13.19
CA ASP A 371 -40.80 4.89 14.24
C ASP A 371 -41.04 5.78 15.48
N GLU A 372 -41.34 5.16 16.62
CA GLU A 372 -41.74 5.85 17.86
C GLU A 372 -40.65 6.75 18.47
N LYS A 373 -39.37 6.54 18.11
CA LYS A 373 -38.22 7.25 18.72
C LYS A 373 -37.74 8.44 17.90
N THR A 374 -37.93 8.39 16.58
CA THR A 374 -37.49 9.40 15.62
C THR A 374 -38.65 10.10 14.93
N GLY A 375 -39.87 9.60 15.12
CA GLY A 375 -41.08 10.08 14.46
C GLY A 375 -41.14 9.83 12.96
N VAL A 376 -40.14 9.17 12.36
CA VAL A 376 -39.99 9.00 10.90
C VAL A 376 -41.02 8.02 10.36
N TYR A 377 -41.65 8.38 9.24
CA TYR A 377 -42.59 7.52 8.52
C TYR A 377 -41.87 6.57 7.55
N SER A 378 -42.42 5.37 7.42
CA SER A 378 -42.00 4.33 6.47
C SER A 378 -43.22 3.88 5.66
N PHE A 379 -43.04 3.76 4.34
CA PHE A 379 -44.11 3.45 3.38
C PHE A 379 -43.74 2.17 2.64
N THR A 380 -44.28 1.03 3.06
CA THR A 380 -43.93 -0.29 2.53
C THR A 380 -45.04 -0.81 1.63
N LEU A 381 -44.76 -0.87 0.33
CA LEU A 381 -45.64 -1.43 -0.69
C LEU A 381 -45.51 -2.96 -0.69
N SER A 382 -46.63 -3.68 -0.74
CA SER A 382 -46.66 -5.15 -0.77
C SER A 382 -47.55 -5.63 -1.92
N GLY A 383 -47.06 -6.60 -2.70
CA GLY A 383 -47.72 -7.09 -3.91
C GLY A 383 -48.12 -8.56 -3.82
N THR A 384 -49.38 -8.88 -4.12
CA THR A 384 -49.91 -10.26 -4.15
C THR A 384 -50.39 -10.71 -5.53
N SER A 385 -50.40 -9.82 -6.54
CA SER A 385 -50.85 -10.11 -7.91
C SER A 385 -50.14 -9.23 -8.93
N TYR A 386 -50.08 -9.70 -10.18
CA TYR A 386 -49.22 -9.13 -11.22
C TYR A 386 -49.75 -7.78 -11.76
N ILE A 387 -48.93 -6.73 -11.70
CA ILE A 387 -49.20 -5.39 -12.28
C ILE A 387 -48.14 -5.12 -13.34
N LYS A 388 -48.51 -5.42 -14.59
CA LYS A 388 -47.62 -5.47 -15.77
C LYS A 388 -47.15 -4.11 -16.26
N GLU A 389 -48.08 -3.17 -16.33
CA GLU A 389 -47.83 -1.78 -16.70
C GLU A 389 -47.69 -0.95 -15.42
N ALA A 390 -46.84 0.09 -15.43
CA ALA A 390 -46.53 0.82 -14.22
C ALA A 390 -47.64 1.80 -13.84
N VAL A 391 -48.39 1.50 -12.78
CA VAL A 391 -49.35 2.42 -12.15
C VAL A 391 -48.60 3.46 -11.33
N LYS A 392 -49.18 4.64 -11.11
CA LYS A 392 -48.56 5.68 -10.27
C LYS A 392 -48.99 5.49 -8.82
N VAL A 393 -48.06 5.32 -7.89
CA VAL A 393 -48.33 5.49 -6.45
C VAL A 393 -47.81 6.85 -6.02
N ARG A 394 -48.71 7.65 -5.46
CA ARG A 394 -48.45 8.99 -4.93
C ARG A 394 -48.50 8.96 -3.41
N VAL A 395 -47.50 9.56 -2.77
CA VAL A 395 -47.56 9.94 -1.35
C VAL A 395 -47.83 11.44 -1.27
N GLU A 396 -48.84 11.86 -0.51
CA GLU A 396 -49.20 13.28 -0.31
C GLU A 396 -49.09 13.63 1.17
N PHE A 397 -48.57 14.82 1.47
CA PHE A 397 -48.38 15.27 2.85
C PHE A 397 -48.32 16.79 2.95
N GLN A 398 -48.64 17.32 4.13
CA GLN A 398 -48.48 18.73 4.46
C GLN A 398 -47.29 18.92 5.41
N SER A 399 -46.52 19.99 5.23
CA SER A 399 -45.36 20.28 6.08
C SER A 399 -45.63 21.37 7.14
N LYS A 400 -45.21 21.14 8.38
CA LYS A 400 -45.15 22.12 9.48
C LYS A 400 -44.21 23.31 9.22
N PHE A 401 -43.47 23.33 8.11
CA PHE A 401 -42.66 24.46 7.70
C PHE A 401 -43.55 25.65 7.34
N ARG A 402 -43.59 26.62 8.25
CA ARG A 402 -44.40 27.84 8.12
C ARG A 402 -43.67 28.88 7.30
N VAL A 403 -44.16 29.13 6.09
CA VAL A 403 -43.82 30.33 5.31
C VAL A 403 -44.69 31.47 5.82
N LEU A 404 -44.11 32.66 6.01
CA LEU A 404 -44.86 33.87 6.38
C LEU A 404 -45.25 34.64 5.12
N GLU A 405 -46.55 34.79 4.90
CA GLU A 405 -47.14 35.71 3.93
C GLU A 405 -47.68 36.95 4.68
N SER A 406 -48.03 38.00 3.92
CA SER A 406 -48.64 39.26 4.40
C SER A 406 -49.82 39.08 5.38
N ASN A 407 -50.55 37.97 5.32
CA ASN A 407 -51.74 37.71 6.14
C ASN A 407 -51.59 36.60 7.19
N GLY A 408 -50.46 35.87 7.25
CA GLY A 408 -50.30 34.75 8.19
C GLY A 408 -49.28 33.69 7.76
N PHE A 409 -49.37 32.50 8.36
CA PHE A 409 -48.49 31.37 8.08
C PHE A 409 -49.13 30.33 7.17
N MET A 410 -48.49 30.03 6.04
CA MET A 410 -48.92 28.96 5.12
C MET A 410 -48.28 27.60 5.44
N ILE A 411 -49.02 26.55 5.07
CA ILE A 411 -48.66 25.14 5.20
C ILE A 411 -48.62 24.55 3.79
N ASN A 412 -47.43 24.20 3.30
CA ASN A 412 -47.28 23.66 1.96
C ASN A 412 -47.72 22.18 1.91
N SER A 413 -48.62 21.86 0.99
CA SER A 413 -48.90 20.48 0.53
C SER A 413 -47.85 20.05 -0.49
N HIS A 414 -47.39 18.81 -0.38
CA HIS A 414 -46.38 18.20 -1.26
C HIS A 414 -46.88 16.85 -1.77
N THR A 415 -46.41 16.45 -2.96
CA THR A 415 -46.72 15.14 -3.56
C THR A 415 -45.44 14.49 -4.09
N VAL A 416 -45.35 13.16 -3.97
CA VAL A 416 -44.22 12.37 -4.46
C VAL A 416 -44.75 11.17 -5.25
N ASP A 417 -44.54 11.18 -6.56
CA ASP A 417 -45.02 10.16 -7.50
C ASP A 417 -43.95 9.09 -7.79
N TYR A 418 -44.32 7.81 -7.69
CA TYR A 418 -43.53 6.64 -8.07
C TYR A 418 -44.27 5.81 -9.12
N ALA A 419 -43.61 5.37 -10.20
CA ALA A 419 -44.18 4.41 -11.14
C ALA A 419 -43.95 2.96 -10.66
N VAL A 420 -45.00 2.30 -10.18
CA VAL A 420 -44.93 0.99 -9.50
C VAL A 420 -45.38 -0.14 -10.42
N ARG A 421 -44.61 -1.24 -10.45
CA ARG A 421 -45.01 -2.53 -11.02
C ARG A 421 -45.01 -3.63 -9.95
N VAL A 422 -45.75 -4.70 -10.19
CA VAL A 422 -45.71 -5.92 -9.37
C VAL A 422 -45.46 -7.13 -10.28
N VAL A 423 -44.33 -7.81 -10.09
CA VAL A 423 -43.85 -8.90 -10.97
C VAL A 423 -43.04 -9.95 -10.20
N ASP A 424 -42.71 -11.07 -10.82
CA ASP A 424 -41.73 -12.02 -10.27
C ASP A 424 -40.30 -11.46 -10.34
N MET A 425 -39.49 -11.78 -9.33
CA MET A 425 -38.13 -11.26 -9.15
C MET A 425 -37.16 -12.44 -8.97
N PRO A 426 -36.63 -13.04 -10.05
CA PRO A 426 -35.69 -14.15 -9.93
C PRO A 426 -34.35 -13.72 -9.34
N THR A 427 -33.63 -14.64 -8.73
CA THR A 427 -32.31 -14.42 -8.13
C THR A 427 -31.28 -14.20 -9.23
N GLU A 428 -30.54 -13.08 -9.16
CA GLU A 428 -29.40 -12.80 -10.02
C GLU A 428 -28.09 -13.35 -9.42
N ALA A 429 -27.93 -13.27 -8.09
CA ALA A 429 -26.78 -13.81 -7.35
C ALA A 429 -27.14 -14.19 -5.89
N VAL A 430 -26.32 -15.08 -5.32
CA VAL A 430 -26.29 -15.44 -3.88
C VAL A 430 -24.88 -15.10 -3.38
N ASP A 431 -24.76 -14.59 -2.16
CA ASP A 431 -23.48 -14.19 -1.55
C ASP A 431 -23.39 -14.66 -0.08
N ILE A 432 -22.68 -15.76 0.18
CA ILE A 432 -22.54 -16.35 1.52
C ILE A 432 -21.44 -15.66 2.34
N SER A 433 -21.63 -15.44 3.64
CA SER A 433 -20.64 -14.84 4.53
C SER A 433 -20.87 -15.17 6.02
N ALA A 434 -19.78 -15.27 6.79
CA ALA A 434 -19.82 -15.37 8.26
C ALA A 434 -19.21 -14.13 8.95
N ALA A 435 -18.99 -13.04 8.21
CA ALA A 435 -18.14 -11.92 8.64
C ALA A 435 -18.70 -11.09 9.81
N GLU A 436 -20.00 -11.20 10.08
CA GLU A 436 -20.71 -10.45 11.12
C GLU A 436 -20.96 -11.27 12.40
N ASP A 437 -20.70 -12.58 12.37
CA ASP A 437 -20.81 -13.45 13.54
C ASP A 437 -19.84 -12.99 14.66
N THR A 438 -20.30 -13.03 15.92
CA THR A 438 -19.56 -12.47 17.05
C THR A 438 -18.33 -13.29 17.43
N VAL A 439 -18.31 -14.59 17.13
CA VAL A 439 -17.14 -15.45 17.31
C VAL A 439 -16.11 -15.11 16.23
N VAL A 440 -16.53 -15.08 14.96
CA VAL A 440 -15.67 -14.72 13.81
C VAL A 440 -15.09 -13.30 13.96
N LYS A 441 -15.90 -12.32 14.38
CA LYS A 441 -15.48 -10.92 14.52
C LYS A 441 -14.45 -10.71 15.61
N ASN A 442 -14.55 -11.43 16.73
CA ASN A 442 -13.61 -11.30 17.86
C ASN A 442 -12.42 -12.27 17.77
N LYS A 443 -12.60 -13.42 17.11
CA LYS A 443 -11.58 -14.42 16.80
C LYS A 443 -11.72 -14.78 15.32
N PRO A 444 -11.00 -14.10 14.40
CA PRO A 444 -11.13 -14.34 12.97
C PRO A 444 -10.69 -15.75 12.60
N THR A 445 -11.67 -16.64 12.51
CA THR A 445 -11.56 -17.98 11.94
C THR A 445 -12.18 -18.05 10.54
N MET A 446 -12.63 -16.93 9.97
CA MET A 446 -13.13 -16.85 8.59
C MET A 446 -12.28 -15.87 7.78
N TYR A 447 -11.89 -16.28 6.58
CA TYR A 447 -11.07 -15.48 5.66
C TYR A 447 -11.48 -15.72 4.21
N GLU A 448 -11.47 -14.66 3.40
CA GLU A 448 -11.42 -14.77 1.95
C GLU A 448 -9.98 -15.07 1.51
N GLU A 449 -9.79 -16.10 0.69
CA GLU A 449 -8.51 -16.31 0.01
C GLU A 449 -8.33 -15.32 -1.15
N THR A 450 -7.08 -15.02 -1.50
CA THR A 450 -6.72 -14.24 -2.70
C THR A 450 -7.13 -14.91 -4.03
N SER A 451 -7.69 -16.13 -3.96
CA SER A 451 -8.32 -16.88 -5.04
C SER A 451 -9.78 -16.48 -5.28
N GLY A 452 -10.43 -15.80 -4.33
CA GLY A 452 -11.88 -15.55 -4.29
C GLY A 452 -12.69 -16.64 -3.58
N GLY A 453 -12.03 -17.68 -3.04
CA GLY A 453 -12.69 -18.71 -2.23
C GLY A 453 -12.93 -18.24 -0.79
N LYS A 454 -14.13 -18.50 -0.27
CA LYS A 454 -14.53 -18.18 1.11
C LYS A 454 -14.25 -19.39 2.01
N ILE A 455 -13.55 -19.18 3.13
CA ILE A 455 -13.16 -20.26 4.03
C ILE A 455 -13.49 -19.94 5.50
N LEU A 456 -14.17 -20.87 6.15
CA LEU A 456 -14.45 -20.89 7.59
C LEU A 456 -13.64 -22.00 8.28
N TYR A 457 -13.01 -21.70 9.42
CA TYR A 457 -12.38 -22.67 10.30
C TYR A 457 -13.19 -22.79 11.60
N ILE A 458 -13.39 -24.03 12.07
CA ILE A 458 -14.02 -24.33 13.36
C ILE A 458 -13.04 -25.15 14.20
N PRO A 459 -12.53 -24.63 15.34
CA PRO A 459 -11.57 -25.33 16.18
C PRO A 459 -12.16 -26.57 16.86
N SER A 460 -11.30 -27.46 17.37
CA SER A 460 -11.71 -28.65 18.10
C SER A 460 -12.41 -28.37 19.45
N THR A 461 -12.25 -27.17 20.02
CA THR A 461 -12.73 -26.78 21.36
C THR A 461 -13.25 -25.33 21.42
N GLY A 462 -13.93 -24.97 22.50
CA GLY A 462 -14.45 -23.61 22.76
C GLY A 462 -15.80 -23.30 22.07
N GLN A 463 -16.30 -22.07 22.22
CA GLN A 463 -17.66 -21.69 21.82
C GLN A 463 -17.99 -21.97 20.34
N ALA A 464 -17.03 -21.76 19.42
CA ALA A 464 -17.20 -22.10 18.00
C ALA A 464 -17.52 -23.60 17.79
N ALA A 465 -16.95 -24.47 18.62
CA ALA A 465 -17.15 -25.91 18.54
C ALA A 465 -18.48 -26.35 19.19
N THR A 466 -18.92 -25.69 20.27
CA THR A 466 -20.12 -26.07 21.02
C THR A 466 -21.41 -25.43 20.49
N SER A 467 -21.34 -24.16 20.12
CA SER A 467 -22.50 -23.36 19.69
C SER A 467 -22.66 -23.34 18.17
N GLY A 468 -21.57 -23.55 17.44
CA GLY A 468 -21.48 -23.30 16.00
C GLY A 468 -21.15 -21.83 15.70
N ILE A 469 -21.27 -21.47 14.42
CA ILE A 469 -21.03 -20.13 13.88
C ILE A 469 -22.24 -19.77 13.00
N GLN A 470 -22.79 -18.56 13.14
CA GLN A 470 -23.84 -18.11 12.23
C GLN A 470 -23.27 -17.66 10.89
N VAL A 471 -23.92 -18.11 9.82
CA VAL A 471 -23.56 -17.79 8.44
C VAL A 471 -24.80 -17.24 7.77
N LYS A 472 -24.65 -16.16 7.01
CA LYS A 472 -25.72 -15.57 6.19
C LYS A 472 -25.46 -15.75 4.71
N ALA A 473 -26.51 -15.81 3.92
CA ALA A 473 -26.47 -15.72 2.47
C ALA A 473 -27.36 -14.54 2.03
N VAL A 474 -26.75 -13.57 1.35
CA VAL A 474 -27.46 -12.40 0.81
C VAL A 474 -27.89 -12.70 -0.61
N LEU A 475 -29.16 -12.46 -0.91
CA LEU A 475 -29.76 -12.63 -2.22
C LEU A 475 -29.72 -11.28 -2.97
N THR A 476 -29.40 -11.33 -4.27
CA THR A 476 -29.48 -10.17 -5.16
C THR A 476 -30.48 -10.47 -6.27
N PRO A 477 -31.55 -9.67 -6.45
CA PRO A 477 -31.98 -8.58 -5.56
C PRO A 477 -32.48 -9.09 -4.19
N TYR A 478 -32.41 -8.25 -3.16
CA TYR A 478 -32.86 -8.60 -1.79
C TYR A 478 -34.34 -9.03 -1.72
N ASN A 479 -35.14 -8.61 -2.68
CA ASN A 479 -36.58 -8.89 -2.73
C ASN A 479 -36.88 -9.92 -3.84
N THR A 480 -36.07 -10.97 -3.95
CA THR A 480 -36.36 -12.11 -4.84
C THR A 480 -37.56 -12.93 -4.36
N THR A 481 -38.26 -13.58 -5.31
CA THR A 481 -39.39 -14.49 -5.06
C THR A 481 -39.00 -15.97 -5.00
N GLU A 482 -37.73 -16.32 -5.19
CA GLU A 482 -37.25 -17.70 -5.17
C GLU A 482 -36.87 -18.18 -3.75
N GLY A 483 -37.17 -19.44 -3.44
CA GLY A 483 -36.79 -20.06 -2.17
C GLY A 483 -35.27 -20.27 -2.04
N VAL A 484 -34.79 -20.51 -0.81
CA VAL A 484 -33.37 -20.74 -0.49
C VAL A 484 -33.17 -22.12 0.13
N THR A 485 -32.18 -22.88 -0.35
CA THR A 485 -31.75 -24.15 0.25
C THR A 485 -30.29 -24.09 0.68
N TRP A 486 -29.95 -24.87 1.71
CA TRP A 486 -28.60 -24.96 2.29
C TRP A 486 -28.18 -26.43 2.38
N GLU A 487 -27.03 -26.78 1.82
CA GLU A 487 -26.53 -28.16 1.72
C GLU A 487 -25.08 -28.26 2.20
N SER A 488 -24.73 -29.32 2.92
CA SER A 488 -23.35 -29.66 3.31
C SER A 488 -22.84 -30.81 2.47
N SER A 489 -21.67 -30.68 1.86
CA SER A 489 -21.05 -31.76 1.08
C SER A 489 -20.62 -32.96 1.93
N ASP A 490 -20.49 -32.78 3.25
CA ASP A 490 -20.20 -33.85 4.20
C ASP A 490 -20.86 -33.53 5.57
N PRO A 491 -22.10 -34.04 5.79
CA PRO A 491 -22.80 -33.91 7.06
C PRO A 491 -22.09 -34.57 8.26
N SER A 492 -21.14 -35.48 8.04
CA SER A 492 -20.38 -36.13 9.13
C SER A 492 -19.27 -35.21 9.68
N VAL A 493 -18.81 -34.24 8.89
CA VAL A 493 -17.87 -33.20 9.34
C VAL A 493 -18.62 -31.94 9.78
N VAL A 494 -19.63 -31.49 9.02
CA VAL A 494 -20.35 -30.22 9.28
C VAL A 494 -21.86 -30.35 9.08
N THR A 495 -22.62 -30.02 10.12
CA THR A 495 -24.08 -29.95 10.11
C THR A 495 -24.59 -28.51 10.01
N ILE A 496 -25.80 -28.36 9.45
CA ILE A 496 -26.47 -27.08 9.22
C ILE A 496 -27.75 -27.05 10.05
N GLY A 497 -27.89 -26.06 10.93
CA GLY A 497 -29.14 -25.79 11.65
C GLY A 497 -30.17 -25.08 10.76
N GLU A 498 -31.45 -25.25 11.09
CA GLU A 498 -32.60 -24.77 10.32
C GLU A 498 -32.45 -23.31 9.82
N PRO A 499 -32.44 -23.07 8.49
CA PRO A 499 -32.25 -21.73 7.94
C PRO A 499 -33.48 -20.82 8.08
N VAL A 500 -33.27 -19.58 8.52
CA VAL A 500 -34.31 -18.53 8.58
C VAL A 500 -34.05 -17.50 7.49
N THR A 501 -35.04 -17.21 6.64
CA THR A 501 -34.90 -16.24 5.54
C THR A 501 -35.81 -15.03 5.74
N LYS A 502 -35.23 -13.83 5.71
CA LYS A 502 -35.94 -12.55 5.87
C LYS A 502 -35.25 -11.44 5.08
N ASP A 503 -36.02 -10.58 4.43
CA ASP A 503 -35.57 -9.35 3.75
C ASP A 503 -34.36 -9.56 2.81
N GLY A 504 -34.31 -10.69 2.10
CA GLY A 504 -33.21 -11.05 1.19
C GLY A 504 -31.98 -11.64 1.84
N VAL A 505 -32.05 -11.97 3.14
CA VAL A 505 -30.95 -12.59 3.89
C VAL A 505 -31.45 -13.91 4.49
N SER A 506 -30.86 -15.01 4.03
CA SER A 506 -31.02 -16.32 4.66
C SER A 506 -29.92 -16.51 5.70
N THR A 507 -30.23 -17.03 6.89
CA THR A 507 -29.23 -17.28 7.95
C THR A 507 -29.36 -18.69 8.49
N ALA A 508 -28.22 -19.36 8.68
CA ALA A 508 -28.15 -20.72 9.23
C ALA A 508 -27.01 -20.82 10.27
N THR A 509 -27.14 -21.73 11.23
CA THR A 509 -26.09 -21.98 12.24
C THR A 509 -25.29 -23.21 11.86
N ILE A 510 -23.99 -23.03 11.62
CA ILE A 510 -23.08 -24.06 11.13
C ILE A 510 -22.32 -24.69 12.30
N LYS A 511 -22.43 -26.01 12.47
CA LYS A 511 -21.83 -26.76 13.58
C LYS A 511 -20.90 -27.85 13.07
N ARG A 512 -19.76 -28.02 13.74
CA ARG A 512 -18.87 -29.16 13.47
C ARG A 512 -19.38 -30.43 14.15
N ALA A 513 -19.18 -31.56 13.50
CA ALA A 513 -19.43 -32.90 14.04
C ALA A 513 -18.12 -33.70 14.21
N ALA A 514 -17.17 -33.58 13.27
CA ALA A 514 -15.86 -34.22 13.32
C ALA A 514 -14.70 -33.25 13.01
N ASN A 515 -13.47 -33.76 12.92
CA ASN A 515 -12.37 -33.07 12.22
C ASN A 515 -12.38 -33.47 10.74
N GLY A 516 -12.02 -32.55 9.84
CA GLY A 516 -12.07 -32.78 8.39
C GLY A 516 -12.35 -31.50 7.60
N LYS A 517 -12.84 -31.66 6.36
CA LYS A 517 -13.29 -30.57 5.51
C LYS A 517 -14.65 -30.90 4.88
N ALA A 518 -15.58 -29.95 4.93
CA ALA A 518 -16.79 -29.92 4.11
C ALA A 518 -16.85 -28.66 3.25
N THR A 519 -17.79 -28.59 2.31
CA THR A 519 -18.18 -27.36 1.60
C THR A 519 -19.68 -27.19 1.74
N ILE A 520 -20.10 -26.05 2.27
CA ILE A 520 -21.51 -25.66 2.29
C ILE A 520 -21.84 -24.99 0.95
N THR A 521 -22.95 -25.37 0.34
CA THR A 521 -23.54 -24.67 -0.81
C THR A 521 -24.87 -24.07 -0.39
N VAL A 522 -25.12 -22.82 -0.79
CA VAL A 522 -26.43 -22.17 -0.64
C VAL A 522 -26.96 -21.85 -2.02
N THR A 523 -28.20 -22.27 -2.28
CA THR A 523 -28.84 -22.20 -3.60
C THR A 523 -30.14 -21.40 -3.51
N SER A 524 -30.38 -20.53 -4.48
CA SER A 524 -31.69 -19.91 -4.71
C SER A 524 -31.93 -19.77 -6.21
N GLY A 525 -33.06 -20.33 -6.67
CA GLY A 525 -33.32 -20.51 -8.10
C GLY A 525 -32.21 -21.26 -8.81
N SER A 526 -31.60 -20.61 -9.81
CA SER A 526 -30.46 -21.11 -10.58
C SER A 526 -29.08 -20.67 -10.05
N LYS A 527 -29.03 -20.00 -8.89
CA LYS A 527 -27.83 -19.33 -8.36
C LYS A 527 -27.33 -20.05 -7.12
N THR A 528 -26.01 -20.20 -7.03
CA THR A 528 -25.33 -20.89 -5.92
C THR A 528 -24.10 -20.12 -5.46
N ASP A 529 -23.85 -20.09 -4.15
CA ASP A 529 -22.54 -19.70 -3.59
C ASP A 529 -22.05 -20.74 -2.57
N ARG A 530 -20.75 -20.71 -2.25
CA ARG A 530 -20.07 -21.77 -1.48
C ARG A 530 -19.14 -21.24 -0.40
N LEU A 531 -19.14 -21.95 0.73
CA LEU A 531 -18.25 -21.74 1.86
C LEU A 531 -17.53 -23.05 2.19
N ASP A 532 -16.22 -23.09 2.00
CA ASP A 532 -15.40 -24.20 2.47
C ASP A 532 -15.29 -24.14 4.01
N VAL A 533 -15.54 -25.24 4.70
CA VAL A 533 -15.46 -25.33 6.17
C VAL A 533 -14.41 -26.38 6.55
N TYR A 534 -13.46 -25.99 7.40
CA TYR A 534 -12.39 -26.85 7.90
C TYR A 534 -12.51 -26.99 9.43
N CYS A 535 -12.64 -28.22 9.91
CA CYS A 535 -12.75 -28.53 11.33
C CYS A 535 -11.44 -29.16 11.80
N GLN A 536 -10.71 -28.49 12.69
CA GLN A 536 -9.30 -28.80 12.96
C GLN A 536 -8.88 -28.61 14.42
N THR A 537 -7.86 -29.35 14.84
CA THR A 537 -7.31 -29.25 16.20
C THR A 537 -6.51 -27.96 16.39
N ALA A 538 -6.76 -27.28 17.51
CA ALA A 538 -6.10 -26.01 17.85
C ALA A 538 -4.67 -26.22 18.37
N ALA A 539 -3.76 -25.33 17.98
CA ALA A 539 -2.37 -25.31 18.43
C ALA A 539 -2.21 -24.89 19.90
N LYS A 540 -1.19 -25.47 20.55
CA LYS A 540 -0.80 -25.23 21.94
C LYS A 540 0.23 -24.12 22.09
N SER A 541 1.16 -23.97 21.13
CA SER A 541 2.14 -22.87 21.12
C SER A 541 2.50 -22.44 19.70
N LEU A 542 3.17 -21.28 19.57
CA LEU A 542 3.62 -20.72 18.30
C LEU A 542 5.15 -20.53 18.32
N LYS A 543 5.86 -21.36 17.54
CA LYS A 543 7.32 -21.26 17.35
C LYS A 543 7.64 -20.19 16.31
N VAL A 544 8.68 -19.39 16.55
CA VAL A 544 9.11 -18.31 15.64
C VAL A 544 10.52 -18.56 15.13
N THR A 545 10.73 -18.34 13.83
CA THR A 545 12.04 -18.23 13.19
C THR A 545 12.04 -17.03 12.24
N THR A 546 13.21 -16.57 11.77
CA THR A 546 13.29 -15.58 10.68
C THR A 546 14.09 -16.10 9.50
N VAL A 547 13.92 -15.44 8.35
CA VAL A 547 14.78 -15.54 7.19
C VAL A 547 15.08 -14.13 6.74
N GLY A 548 16.30 -13.85 6.27
CA GLY A 548 16.60 -12.54 5.67
C GLY A 548 18.01 -12.03 5.89
N ASP A 549 18.19 -10.76 5.50
CA ASP A 549 19.44 -10.02 5.72
C ASP A 549 19.32 -9.03 6.89
N ASN A 550 18.12 -8.52 7.20
CA ASN A 550 17.92 -7.37 8.10
C ASN A 550 17.26 -7.73 9.45
N LEU A 551 16.69 -8.92 9.59
CA LEU A 551 16.06 -9.41 10.83
C LEU A 551 17.05 -10.18 11.74
N PRO A 552 16.83 -10.21 13.08
CA PRO A 552 17.57 -11.09 13.98
C PRO A 552 17.30 -12.56 13.65
N GLY A 553 18.23 -13.49 13.94
CA GLY A 553 18.04 -14.92 13.63
C GLY A 553 16.82 -15.53 14.36
N GLU A 554 16.62 -15.11 15.60
CA GLU A 554 15.46 -15.44 16.44
C GLU A 554 14.92 -14.17 17.11
N PHE A 555 13.62 -14.12 17.38
CA PHE A 555 13.02 -13.10 18.25
C PHE A 555 13.05 -13.60 19.69
N SER A 556 13.61 -12.81 20.62
CA SER A 556 13.67 -13.20 22.02
C SER A 556 12.27 -13.28 22.65
N SER A 557 12.01 -14.31 23.45
CA SER A 557 10.71 -14.55 24.10
C SER A 557 10.21 -13.34 24.91
N ALA A 558 11.13 -12.65 25.60
CA ALA A 558 10.88 -11.44 26.37
C ALA A 558 10.37 -10.23 25.55
N SER A 559 10.59 -10.21 24.23
CA SER A 559 10.06 -9.15 23.34
C SER A 559 8.61 -9.34 22.92
N GLY A 560 7.96 -10.44 23.34
CA GLY A 560 6.60 -10.82 22.94
C GLY A 560 5.64 -11.01 24.10
N GLY A 561 5.60 -10.07 25.05
CA GLY A 561 4.66 -10.03 26.19
C GLY A 561 4.31 -8.60 26.64
N THR A 562 3.07 -8.18 26.31
CA THR A 562 2.23 -7.11 26.92
C THR A 562 2.82 -5.74 27.30
N SER A 563 4.07 -5.42 26.96
CA SER A 563 4.72 -4.13 27.24
C SER A 563 5.47 -3.60 26.01
N LYS A 564 5.75 -2.28 26.00
CA LYS A 564 6.37 -1.58 24.87
C LYS A 564 7.86 -1.96 24.71
N GLY A 565 8.13 -3.12 24.12
CA GLY A 565 9.48 -3.51 23.72
C GLY A 565 10.08 -2.50 22.71
N SER A 566 11.40 -2.33 22.75
CA SER A 566 12.10 -1.53 21.74
C SER A 566 11.91 -2.19 20.35
N PRO A 567 11.46 -1.45 19.32
CA PRO A 567 11.18 -2.03 18.03
C PRO A 567 12.47 -2.52 17.35
N TYR A 568 12.37 -3.65 16.64
CA TYR A 568 13.49 -4.13 15.82
C TYR A 568 13.64 -3.22 14.59
N MET A 569 14.81 -2.63 14.46
CA MET A 569 15.10 -1.66 13.41
C MET A 569 15.38 -2.39 12.09
N ILE A 570 14.67 -2.00 11.02
CA ILE A 570 14.82 -2.57 9.67
C ILE A 570 15.13 -1.46 8.66
N LYS A 571 15.87 -1.78 7.60
CA LYS A 571 16.29 -0.81 6.57
C LYS A 571 15.17 -0.51 5.58
N ALA A 572 15.06 0.75 5.14
CA ALA A 572 13.99 1.23 4.27
C ALA A 572 13.91 0.56 2.87
N ASP A 573 15.04 0.06 2.34
CA ASP A 573 15.04 -0.93 1.26
C ASP A 573 15.60 -2.25 1.83
N ASN A 574 14.71 -3.07 2.38
CA ASN A 574 15.04 -4.38 2.94
C ASN A 574 15.40 -5.43 1.85
N GLY A 575 15.34 -5.05 0.57
CA GLY A 575 15.60 -5.93 -0.57
C GLY A 575 14.53 -7.01 -0.81
N GLY A 576 13.46 -7.04 -0.01
CA GLY A 576 12.35 -7.99 -0.13
C GLY A 576 12.77 -9.46 0.05
N LYS A 577 13.78 -9.73 0.90
CA LYS A 577 14.18 -11.08 1.30
C LYS A 577 13.67 -11.49 2.69
N ASP A 578 13.45 -10.53 3.57
CA ASP A 578 13.18 -10.82 4.97
C ASP A 578 11.80 -11.47 5.16
N ALA A 579 11.67 -12.36 6.14
CA ALA A 579 10.43 -13.01 6.51
C ALA A 579 10.44 -13.41 7.99
N ILE A 580 9.27 -13.34 8.63
CA ILE A 580 9.00 -13.91 9.94
C ILE A 580 8.22 -15.19 9.71
N ARG A 581 8.72 -16.32 10.20
CA ARG A 581 8.07 -17.62 10.03
C ARG A 581 7.59 -18.13 11.37
N VAL A 582 6.27 -18.16 11.52
CA VAL A 582 5.59 -18.75 12.67
C VAL A 582 5.07 -20.13 12.29
N THR A 583 5.39 -21.12 13.12
CA THR A 583 4.99 -22.52 12.98
C THR A 583 4.18 -22.91 14.21
N PRO A 584 2.91 -23.33 14.07
CA PRO A 584 2.13 -23.83 15.18
C PRO A 584 2.70 -25.16 15.71
N GLU A 585 2.65 -25.31 17.02
CA GLU A 585 3.03 -26.51 17.75
C GLU A 585 1.79 -27.05 18.46
N PHE A 586 1.51 -28.33 18.27
CA PHE A 586 0.33 -29.02 18.82
C PHE A 586 0.74 -29.95 19.97
N ASP A 587 -0.24 -30.42 20.74
CA ASP A 587 -0.01 -31.47 21.74
C ASP A 587 -0.32 -32.88 21.20
N SER A 588 -0.34 -33.86 22.10
CA SER A 588 -0.60 -35.27 21.79
C SER A 588 -2.02 -35.58 21.30
N SER A 589 -2.94 -34.60 21.24
CA SER A 589 -4.26 -34.75 20.62
C SER A 589 -4.28 -34.43 19.12
N TYR A 590 -3.13 -34.09 18.52
CA TYR A 590 -3.02 -33.77 17.11
C TYR A 590 -3.14 -35.02 16.22
N ASP A 591 -4.16 -35.03 15.36
CA ASP A 591 -4.50 -36.14 14.46
C ASP A 591 -3.56 -36.29 13.23
N GLY A 592 -2.63 -35.36 13.02
CA GLY A 592 -1.72 -35.35 11.87
C GLY A 592 -2.34 -34.87 10.56
N VAL A 593 -3.67 -34.76 10.48
CA VAL A 593 -4.44 -34.39 9.27
C VAL A 593 -4.77 -32.90 9.26
N SER A 594 -4.95 -32.29 10.44
CA SER A 594 -5.64 -31.01 10.60
C SER A 594 -4.71 -29.82 10.97
N GLY A 595 -3.60 -29.67 10.25
CA GLY A 595 -2.57 -28.66 10.54
C GLY A 595 -3.04 -27.21 10.42
N GLU A 596 -3.18 -26.54 11.57
CA GLU A 596 -3.55 -25.11 11.67
C GLU A 596 -2.64 -24.19 10.84
N LYS A 597 -3.24 -23.33 10.03
CA LYS A 597 -2.56 -22.29 9.23
C LYS A 597 -2.33 -21.01 10.06
N VAL A 598 -1.35 -20.21 9.65
CA VAL A 598 -1.05 -18.89 10.23
C VAL A 598 -1.24 -17.78 9.19
N VAL A 599 -1.97 -16.73 9.56
CA VAL A 599 -2.15 -15.50 8.79
C VAL A 599 -1.27 -14.39 9.37
N TYR A 600 -0.71 -13.55 8.50
CA TYR A 600 0.12 -12.41 8.89
C TYR A 600 -0.60 -11.11 8.48
N THR A 601 -0.73 -10.19 9.42
CA THR A 601 -1.24 -8.83 9.16
C THR A 601 -0.18 -7.79 9.52
N SER A 602 -0.33 -6.57 8.98
CA SER A 602 0.52 -5.42 9.29
C SER A 602 -0.37 -4.27 9.75
N SER A 603 0.00 -3.60 10.85
CA SER A 603 -0.71 -2.41 11.34
C SER A 603 -0.62 -1.22 10.38
N ASN A 604 0.40 -1.19 9.52
CA ASN A 604 0.55 -0.20 8.46
C ASN A 604 1.18 -0.82 7.20
N PRO A 605 0.35 -1.39 6.31
CA PRO A 605 0.81 -1.99 5.06
C PRO A 605 1.57 -1.05 4.13
N ASP A 606 1.41 0.27 4.26
CA ASP A 606 2.09 1.27 3.42
C ASP A 606 3.49 1.65 3.90
N ILE A 607 3.88 1.19 5.09
CA ILE A 607 5.28 1.23 5.58
C ILE A 607 5.91 -0.15 5.45
N ILE A 608 5.24 -1.21 5.97
CA ILE A 608 5.68 -2.60 5.88
C ILE A 608 4.55 -3.48 5.37
N GLU A 609 4.72 -4.04 4.17
CA GLU A 609 3.83 -5.05 3.59
C GLU A 609 4.32 -6.45 3.99
N VAL A 610 3.39 -7.33 4.40
CA VAL A 610 3.66 -8.73 4.72
C VAL A 610 2.75 -9.64 3.88
N ASP A 611 3.27 -10.75 3.36
CA ASP A 611 2.48 -11.76 2.64
C ASP A 611 2.17 -13.01 3.49
N ASN A 612 1.31 -13.89 2.99
CA ASN A 612 0.84 -15.09 3.71
C ASN A 612 1.96 -16.12 4.02
N THR A 613 3.18 -15.92 3.53
CA THR A 613 4.38 -16.70 3.92
C THR A 613 5.20 -16.03 5.03
N GLY A 614 4.66 -14.93 5.60
CA GLY A 614 5.31 -14.08 6.59
C GLY A 614 6.41 -13.18 6.03
N LYS A 615 6.51 -13.07 4.70
CA LYS A 615 7.58 -12.35 4.00
C LYS A 615 7.32 -10.85 3.97
N ILE A 616 8.33 -10.08 4.37
CA ILE A 616 8.30 -8.64 4.61
C ILE A 616 8.90 -7.84 3.45
N THR A 617 8.22 -6.75 3.08
CA THR A 617 8.69 -5.74 2.12
C THR A 617 8.51 -4.35 2.69
N THR A 618 9.60 -3.61 2.88
CA THR A 618 9.55 -2.20 3.32
C THR A 618 9.28 -1.27 2.14
N LYS A 619 8.45 -0.24 2.34
CA LYS A 619 8.06 0.74 1.30
C LYS A 619 8.77 2.09 1.44
N GLY A 620 9.15 2.48 2.64
CA GLY A 620 9.89 3.71 2.94
C GLY A 620 10.28 3.78 4.43
N ALA A 621 11.15 4.72 4.78
CA ALA A 621 11.46 5.00 6.17
C ALA A 621 10.28 5.72 6.86
N SER A 622 10.02 5.37 8.11
CA SER A 622 9.06 6.03 9.00
C SER A 622 9.52 5.88 10.45
N ASP A 623 9.28 6.90 11.26
CA ASP A 623 9.52 6.81 12.70
C ASP A 623 8.41 6.07 13.47
N GLU A 624 7.33 5.70 12.78
CA GLU A 624 6.27 4.82 13.27
C GLU A 624 6.79 3.40 13.57
N VAL A 625 6.23 2.78 14.62
CA VAL A 625 6.41 1.36 14.91
C VAL A 625 5.26 0.60 14.27
N VAL A 626 5.59 -0.27 13.32
CA VAL A 626 4.63 -1.13 12.64
C VAL A 626 4.62 -2.49 13.33
N THR A 627 3.45 -2.92 13.78
CA THR A 627 3.25 -4.27 14.33
C THR A 627 2.92 -5.21 13.18
N ILE A 628 3.72 -6.25 13.01
CA ILE A 628 3.33 -7.44 12.24
C ILE A 628 2.73 -8.44 13.21
N THR A 629 1.47 -8.84 13.01
CA THR A 629 0.78 -9.82 13.85
C THR A 629 0.63 -11.13 13.09
N ALA A 630 1.24 -12.19 13.60
CA ALA A 630 0.97 -13.55 13.15
C ALA A 630 -0.16 -14.15 14.00
N THR A 631 -1.28 -14.55 13.38
CA THR A 631 -2.44 -15.17 14.04
C THR A 631 -2.64 -16.59 13.51
N ALA A 632 -2.70 -17.58 14.39
CA ALA A 632 -3.04 -18.95 14.02
C ALA A 632 -4.58 -19.13 13.98
N GLN A 633 -5.10 -19.77 12.94
CA GLN A 633 -6.50 -19.63 12.50
C GLN A 633 -7.58 -20.39 13.30
N ALA A 634 -7.21 -21.34 14.18
CA ALA A 634 -8.16 -22.13 14.99
C ALA A 634 -8.00 -21.89 16.49
N SER A 635 -6.77 -21.94 16.98
CA SER A 635 -6.42 -21.55 18.35
C SER A 635 -6.67 -20.06 18.64
N GLY A 636 -6.58 -19.21 17.60
CA GLY A 636 -6.60 -17.75 17.75
C GLY A 636 -5.35 -17.19 18.44
N GLN A 637 -4.31 -18.01 18.65
CA GLN A 637 -3.05 -17.54 19.24
C GLN A 637 -2.39 -16.49 18.35
N LYS A 638 -1.77 -15.49 18.98
CA LYS A 638 -1.13 -14.37 18.29
C LYS A 638 0.31 -14.19 18.73
N LYS A 639 1.17 -13.79 17.79
CA LYS A 639 2.50 -13.27 18.09
C LYS A 639 2.75 -11.97 17.32
N ASP A 640 3.00 -10.92 18.08
CA ASP A 640 3.26 -9.58 17.57
C ASP A 640 4.77 -9.32 17.44
N PHE A 641 5.15 -8.64 16.35
CA PHE A 641 6.51 -8.27 16.04
C PHE A 641 6.59 -6.78 15.74
N PHE A 642 7.20 -6.03 16.66
CA PHE A 642 7.33 -4.58 16.57
C PHE A 642 8.54 -4.20 15.72
N LEU A 643 8.31 -3.61 14.55
CA LEU A 643 9.34 -3.24 13.57
C LEU A 643 9.33 -1.71 13.35
N LYS A 644 10.49 -1.11 13.13
CA LYS A 644 10.60 0.32 12.79
C LYS A 644 11.57 0.53 11.63
N VAL A 645 11.15 1.30 10.62
CA VAL A 645 11.83 1.36 9.32
C VAL A 645 12.66 2.64 9.19
N GLN A 646 13.99 2.54 9.10
CA GLN A 646 14.86 3.71 8.96
C GLN A 646 15.80 3.62 7.76
N SER A 647 16.19 4.78 7.23
CA SER A 647 17.15 4.89 6.12
C SER A 647 18.57 4.53 6.55
N ASP A 648 19.02 5.11 7.67
CA ASP A 648 20.44 5.20 8.03
C ASP A 648 20.77 4.43 9.31
N VAL A 649 20.08 3.31 9.57
CA VAL A 649 20.31 2.51 10.78
C VAL A 649 21.53 1.58 10.65
N THR A 650 22.44 1.70 11.61
CA THR A 650 23.50 0.71 11.88
C THR A 650 22.89 -0.48 12.63
N LEU A 651 23.06 -1.68 12.09
CA LEU A 651 22.53 -2.90 12.71
C LEU A 651 23.63 -3.54 13.57
N SER A 652 23.33 -3.78 14.84
CA SER A 652 24.19 -4.54 15.76
C SER A 652 24.00 -6.05 15.56
N VAL A 653 25.02 -6.83 15.90
CA VAL A 653 24.88 -8.30 16.02
C VAL A 653 23.86 -8.62 17.11
N SER A 654 22.95 -9.54 16.80
CA SER A 654 21.96 -10.09 17.75
C SER A 654 22.22 -11.56 18.06
N THR A 655 22.75 -12.31 17.10
CA THR A 655 22.88 -13.77 17.13
C THR A 655 24.10 -14.20 16.33
N ILE A 656 24.82 -15.22 16.81
CA ILE A 656 25.98 -15.83 16.16
C ILE A 656 25.82 -17.35 16.21
N THR A 657 25.94 -18.02 15.06
CA THR A 657 26.10 -19.48 14.98
C THR A 657 27.42 -19.82 14.31
N ILE A 658 27.96 -21.01 14.58
CA ILE A 658 29.27 -21.45 14.06
C ILE A 658 29.23 -22.91 13.60
N CYS A 659 30.07 -23.23 12.62
CA CYS A 659 30.32 -24.58 12.13
C CYS A 659 31.73 -24.68 11.53
N GLY A 660 32.24 -25.89 11.29
CA GLY A 660 33.37 -26.04 10.37
C GLY A 660 32.90 -25.86 8.93
N LYS A 661 33.81 -25.44 8.04
CA LYS A 661 33.55 -25.23 6.61
C LYS A 661 32.88 -26.44 5.96
N ASN A 662 31.87 -26.19 5.13
CA ASN A 662 30.95 -27.20 4.56
C ASN A 662 30.20 -28.05 5.60
N GLY A 663 30.11 -27.61 6.87
CA GLY A 663 29.53 -28.36 7.98
C GLY A 663 30.47 -29.39 8.63
N ALA A 664 31.76 -29.41 8.28
CA ALA A 664 32.71 -30.42 8.76
C ALA A 664 32.93 -30.34 10.29
N ASN A 665 32.85 -31.50 10.95
CA ASN A 665 33.11 -31.68 12.39
C ASN A 665 34.36 -32.54 12.67
N THR A 666 35.16 -32.82 11.64
CA THR A 666 36.39 -33.63 11.70
C THR A 666 37.55 -32.96 10.96
N VAL A 667 38.78 -33.26 11.39
CA VAL A 667 40.02 -32.75 10.78
C VAL A 667 41.17 -33.73 11.05
N GLY A 668 42.10 -33.90 10.12
CA GLY A 668 43.30 -34.72 10.34
C GLY A 668 44.36 -34.01 11.18
N ALA A 669 45.10 -34.73 12.01
CA ALA A 669 46.28 -34.19 12.70
C ALA A 669 47.30 -33.61 11.69
N GLY A 670 47.94 -32.49 12.03
CA GLY A 670 48.79 -31.73 11.12
C GLY A 670 48.02 -30.97 10.01
N SER A 671 46.71 -31.15 9.89
CA SER A 671 45.86 -30.45 8.92
C SER A 671 45.08 -29.31 9.57
N THR A 672 44.45 -28.46 8.73
CA THR A 672 43.65 -27.33 9.19
C THR A 672 42.18 -27.43 8.78
N LEU A 673 41.30 -26.90 9.63
CA LEU A 673 39.87 -26.73 9.35
C LEU A 673 39.50 -25.25 9.52
N GLN A 674 39.01 -24.63 8.46
CA GLN A 674 38.42 -23.30 8.56
C GLN A 674 37.09 -23.40 9.31
N MET A 675 36.94 -22.64 10.39
CA MET A 675 35.65 -22.40 11.04
C MET A 675 34.93 -21.23 10.35
N GLU A 676 33.60 -21.34 10.25
CA GLU A 676 32.73 -20.35 9.63
C GLU A 676 31.69 -19.90 10.66
N ALA A 677 31.43 -18.58 10.72
CA ALA A 677 30.46 -17.97 11.62
C ALA A 677 29.36 -17.26 10.82
N ASP A 678 28.09 -17.61 11.06
CA ASP A 678 26.96 -16.82 10.56
C ASP A 678 26.53 -15.81 11.62
N VAL A 679 26.62 -14.53 11.26
CA VAL A 679 26.40 -13.39 12.14
C VAL A 679 25.12 -12.68 11.69
N ARG A 680 24.10 -12.68 12.55
CA ARG A 680 22.74 -12.19 12.25
C ARG A 680 22.41 -10.93 13.05
N PRO A 681 21.76 -9.91 12.45
CA PRO A 681 21.33 -9.81 11.05
C PRO A 681 22.51 -9.75 10.05
N ALA A 682 22.36 -10.34 8.86
CA ALA A 682 23.43 -10.35 7.85
C ALA A 682 23.75 -8.97 7.24
N ALA A 683 22.98 -7.93 7.57
CA ALA A 683 23.23 -6.54 7.26
C ALA A 683 23.81 -5.75 8.46
N ALA A 684 24.29 -6.44 9.51
CA ALA A 684 25.04 -5.89 10.64
C ALA A 684 26.28 -5.12 10.19
N THR A 685 26.52 -3.97 10.83
CA THR A 685 27.60 -3.02 10.49
C THR A 685 28.97 -3.55 10.88
N ASN A 686 29.06 -4.23 12.02
CA ASN A 686 30.23 -4.98 12.44
C ASN A 686 29.85 -6.46 12.54
N LYS A 687 30.67 -7.33 11.95
CA LYS A 687 30.49 -8.79 11.92
C LYS A 687 31.72 -9.56 12.38
N LYS A 688 32.76 -8.86 12.84
CA LYS A 688 33.94 -9.52 13.39
C LYS A 688 33.53 -10.32 14.62
N VAL A 689 34.08 -11.53 14.69
CA VAL A 689 34.01 -12.38 15.87
C VAL A 689 35.41 -12.71 16.33
N THR A 690 35.61 -12.81 17.64
CA THR A 690 36.81 -13.38 18.24
C THR A 690 36.58 -14.88 18.45
N TRP A 691 37.55 -15.69 18.04
CA TRP A 691 37.52 -17.14 18.18
C TRP A 691 38.23 -17.59 19.45
N SER A 692 37.74 -18.67 20.06
CA SER A 692 38.33 -19.24 21.27
C SER A 692 38.15 -20.76 21.32
N ILE A 693 39.15 -21.46 21.86
CA ILE A 693 39.01 -22.85 22.29
C ILE A 693 38.58 -22.85 23.76
N THR A 694 37.38 -23.35 24.02
CA THR A 694 36.78 -23.44 25.36
C THR A 694 37.05 -24.78 26.06
N SER A 695 37.57 -25.78 25.33
CA SER A 695 38.14 -27.03 25.86
C SER A 695 38.93 -27.76 24.76
N GLY A 696 39.96 -28.53 25.13
CA GLY A 696 40.72 -29.37 24.18
C GLY A 696 41.95 -28.73 23.52
N ALA A 697 42.51 -27.65 24.09
CA ALA A 697 43.65 -26.91 23.51
C ALA A 697 44.96 -27.70 23.36
N ALA A 698 45.08 -28.89 23.99
CA ALA A 698 46.18 -29.82 23.73
C ALA A 698 46.14 -30.39 22.28
N TYR A 699 44.94 -30.64 21.77
CA TYR A 699 44.70 -31.31 20.49
C TYR A 699 44.75 -30.35 19.28
N GLY A 700 44.80 -29.03 19.50
CA GLY A 700 44.85 -28.04 18.44
C GLY A 700 44.79 -26.59 18.92
N SER A 701 44.94 -25.65 17.99
CA SER A 701 44.93 -24.21 18.23
C SER A 701 44.15 -23.49 17.12
N ILE A 702 43.43 -22.41 17.44
CA ILE A 702 42.67 -21.61 16.47
C ILE A 702 43.24 -20.19 16.39
N ASP A 703 43.28 -19.60 15.20
CA ASP A 703 43.76 -18.23 14.96
C ASP A 703 42.62 -17.19 14.99
N GLU A 704 42.98 -15.91 14.80
CA GLU A 704 42.02 -14.79 14.71
C GLU A 704 41.04 -14.89 13.52
N ASN A 705 41.42 -15.64 12.46
CA ASN A 705 40.61 -15.85 11.26
C ASN A 705 39.70 -17.08 11.36
N GLY A 706 39.76 -17.83 12.47
CA GLY A 706 38.98 -19.04 12.69
C GLY A 706 39.59 -20.29 12.06
N LEU A 707 40.86 -20.27 11.66
CA LEU A 707 41.58 -21.43 11.14
C LEU A 707 42.04 -22.30 12.31
N LEU A 708 41.37 -23.43 12.51
CA LEU A 708 41.76 -24.45 13.47
C LEU A 708 42.90 -25.29 12.89
N THR A 709 44.05 -25.33 13.57
CA THR A 709 45.15 -26.25 13.29
C THR A 709 45.13 -27.41 14.28
N ALA A 710 45.01 -28.64 13.77
CA ALA A 710 44.98 -29.85 14.60
C ALA A 710 46.40 -30.38 14.84
N LYS A 711 46.67 -30.79 16.09
CA LYS A 711 47.98 -31.28 16.55
C LYS A 711 47.99 -32.78 16.77
N ASP A 712 47.02 -33.30 17.53
CA ASP A 712 46.94 -34.72 17.90
C ASP A 712 45.48 -35.17 18.11
N LYS A 713 45.26 -36.47 18.11
CA LYS A 713 43.98 -37.18 18.16
C LYS A 713 43.21 -36.86 19.45
N GLY A 714 42.04 -36.25 19.32
CA GLY A 714 41.21 -35.79 20.44
C GLY A 714 40.00 -34.99 19.99
N SER A 715 39.46 -34.15 20.89
CA SER A 715 38.26 -33.34 20.64
C SER A 715 38.44 -31.91 21.14
N ILE A 716 37.98 -30.94 20.34
CA ILE A 716 38.17 -29.49 20.58
C ILE A 716 36.81 -28.79 20.60
N GLN A 717 36.54 -27.99 21.63
CA GLN A 717 35.32 -27.18 21.74
C GLN A 717 35.60 -25.72 21.41
N ILE A 718 34.97 -25.19 20.37
CA ILE A 718 35.19 -23.84 19.83
C ILE A 718 33.98 -22.94 20.15
N GLN A 719 34.22 -21.67 20.47
CA GLN A 719 33.19 -20.63 20.60
C GLN A 719 33.63 -19.34 19.92
N ALA A 720 32.69 -18.67 19.25
CA ALA A 720 32.86 -17.33 18.71
C ALA A 720 32.10 -16.30 19.55
N VAL A 721 32.66 -15.09 19.68
CA VAL A 721 32.06 -13.96 20.42
C VAL A 721 32.11 -12.72 19.54
N SER A 722 31.10 -11.84 19.59
CA SER A 722 31.17 -10.55 18.86
C SER A 722 32.35 -9.69 19.35
N GLU A 723 32.94 -8.85 18.48
CA GLU A 723 34.11 -8.00 18.84
C GLU A 723 33.88 -7.11 20.09
N ASN A 724 32.62 -6.81 20.45
CA ASN A 724 32.24 -6.08 21.67
C ASN A 724 31.97 -6.95 22.91
N GLY A 725 32.24 -8.26 22.87
CA GLY A 725 32.05 -9.23 23.96
C GLY A 725 30.60 -9.65 24.27
N LYS A 726 29.58 -8.98 23.71
CA LYS A 726 28.19 -9.09 24.20
C LYS A 726 27.41 -10.31 23.70
N ILE A 727 27.65 -10.78 22.48
CA ILE A 727 26.95 -11.92 21.88
C ILE A 727 27.92 -13.09 21.76
N LYS A 728 27.51 -14.28 22.21
CA LYS A 728 28.30 -15.51 22.15
C LYS A 728 27.58 -16.56 21.32
N SER A 729 28.32 -17.36 20.56
CA SER A 729 27.77 -18.52 19.86
C SER A 729 27.52 -19.69 20.81
N ASN A 730 26.75 -20.68 20.38
CA ASN A 730 26.84 -22.03 20.95
C ASN A 730 28.26 -22.59 20.78
N LYS A 731 28.66 -23.54 21.63
CA LYS A 731 29.92 -24.27 21.50
C LYS A 731 29.81 -25.31 20.38
N TYR A 732 30.81 -25.38 19.51
CA TYR A 732 30.90 -26.38 18.44
C TYR A 732 32.04 -27.37 18.71
N ILE A 733 31.87 -28.65 18.38
CA ILE A 733 32.84 -29.70 18.67
C ILE A 733 33.47 -30.20 17.37
N VAL A 734 34.80 -30.21 17.32
CA VAL A 734 35.59 -30.80 16.22
C VAL A 734 36.41 -31.97 16.76
N LYS A 735 36.39 -33.11 16.07
CA LYS A 735 37.17 -34.31 16.39
C LYS A 735 38.41 -34.41 15.48
N VAL A 736 39.58 -34.64 16.07
CA VAL A 736 40.83 -34.87 15.32
C VAL A 736 41.01 -36.36 15.02
N THR A 737 41.35 -36.69 13.77
CA THR A 737 41.67 -38.04 13.28
C THR A 737 43.16 -38.16 12.93
N MET A 738 43.67 -39.39 12.89
CA MET A 738 45.09 -39.69 12.62
C MET A 738 45.21 -40.56 11.36
N PRO A 739 45.36 -39.99 10.15
CA PRO A 739 45.59 -40.79 8.93
C PRO A 739 46.96 -41.47 8.98
N SER A 740 47.11 -42.57 8.24
CA SER A 740 48.41 -43.20 8.06
C SER A 740 49.29 -42.39 7.10
N SER A 741 50.57 -42.31 7.41
CA SER A 741 51.62 -41.69 6.58
C SER A 741 52.50 -42.74 5.88
N GLU A 742 52.58 -43.96 6.40
CA GLU A 742 53.36 -45.05 5.82
C GLU A 742 52.68 -46.41 6.02
N LEU A 743 52.69 -47.24 4.97
CA LEU A 743 52.45 -48.67 5.03
C LEU A 743 53.76 -49.36 4.65
N LYS A 744 54.18 -50.36 5.43
CA LYS A 744 55.39 -51.16 5.16
C LYS A 744 55.07 -52.64 5.14
N ILE A 745 55.72 -53.38 4.24
CA ILE A 745 55.68 -54.84 4.11
C ILE A 745 57.11 -55.33 4.28
N TYR A 746 57.34 -56.27 5.20
CA TYR A 746 58.69 -56.69 5.58
C TYR A 746 59.18 -57.97 4.88
N ASN A 747 58.29 -58.70 4.21
CA ASN A 747 58.67 -59.85 3.39
C ASN A 747 59.21 -59.37 2.04
N THR A 748 60.50 -59.53 1.77
CA THR A 748 61.21 -58.87 0.67
C THR A 748 61.12 -59.57 -0.69
N ASN A 749 60.99 -60.90 -0.70
CA ASN A 749 60.81 -61.72 -1.91
C ASN A 749 59.85 -62.89 -1.62
N PRO A 750 58.54 -62.61 -1.43
CA PRO A 750 57.55 -63.65 -1.15
C PRO A 750 57.41 -64.64 -2.33
N THR A 751 57.88 -65.88 -2.13
CA THR A 751 57.65 -66.98 -3.08
C THR A 751 56.47 -67.84 -2.66
N VAL A 752 55.60 -68.21 -3.59
CA VAL A 752 54.53 -69.21 -3.37
C VAL A 752 54.54 -70.24 -4.50
N LYS A 753 54.20 -71.50 -4.20
CA LYS A 753 54.05 -72.55 -5.23
C LYS A 753 52.63 -72.56 -5.76
N VAL A 754 52.45 -72.97 -7.01
CA VAL A 754 51.12 -73.23 -7.59
C VAL A 754 50.32 -74.19 -6.68
N GLY A 755 49.06 -73.87 -6.42
CA GLY A 755 48.16 -74.56 -5.49
C GLY A 755 48.31 -74.18 -4.00
N SER A 756 49.42 -73.57 -3.60
CA SER A 756 49.77 -73.29 -2.19
C SER A 756 49.38 -71.87 -1.74
N GLU A 757 49.35 -71.63 -0.42
CA GLU A 757 49.06 -70.33 0.19
C GLU A 757 50.24 -69.78 1.01
N LEU A 758 50.48 -68.48 0.90
CA LEU A 758 51.38 -67.68 1.74
C LEU A 758 50.55 -66.69 2.58
N ARG A 759 50.98 -66.39 3.81
CA ARG A 759 50.26 -65.49 4.74
C ARG A 759 51.19 -64.41 5.31
N ILE A 760 50.70 -63.18 5.41
CA ILE A 760 51.44 -62.01 5.90
C ILE A 760 50.55 -61.28 6.92
N ASN A 761 50.96 -61.28 8.19
CA ASN A 761 50.17 -60.72 9.29
C ASN A 761 50.52 -59.25 9.58
N LYS A 762 49.60 -58.50 10.18
CA LYS A 762 49.82 -57.14 10.67
C LYS A 762 50.68 -57.18 11.93
N THR A 763 51.65 -56.28 12.04
CA THR A 763 52.54 -56.12 13.19
C THR A 763 52.54 -54.67 13.70
N THR A 764 52.87 -54.50 14.98
CA THR A 764 53.13 -53.20 15.62
C THR A 764 54.62 -52.89 15.75
N SER A 765 55.50 -53.86 15.48
CA SER A 765 56.96 -53.66 15.49
C SER A 765 57.45 -53.07 14.17
N LYS A 766 58.30 -52.04 14.27
CA LYS A 766 58.98 -51.41 13.12
C LYS A 766 60.19 -52.21 12.60
N THR A 767 60.59 -53.28 13.30
CA THR A 767 61.79 -54.09 13.04
C THR A 767 61.48 -55.57 12.76
N ALA A 768 60.22 -55.91 12.51
CA ALA A 768 59.83 -57.28 12.18
C ALA A 768 60.43 -57.73 10.83
N SER A 769 60.88 -58.99 10.75
CA SER A 769 61.41 -59.59 9.50
C SER A 769 60.32 -60.08 8.55
N THR A 770 59.07 -60.20 9.02
CA THR A 770 57.89 -60.54 8.21
C THR A 770 56.66 -59.80 8.73
N GLY A 771 55.62 -59.71 7.89
CA GLY A 771 54.37 -59.00 8.21
C GLY A 771 54.26 -57.62 7.54
N PHE A 772 53.24 -56.85 7.94
CA PHE A 772 53.02 -55.48 7.50
C PHE A 772 52.64 -54.53 8.65
N ILE A 773 53.03 -53.25 8.57
CA ILE A 773 52.73 -52.23 9.59
C ILE A 773 52.15 -50.97 8.97
N ILE A 774 51.19 -50.36 9.68
CA ILE A 774 50.66 -49.02 9.40
C ILE A 774 51.31 -48.06 10.40
N LEU A 775 51.85 -46.93 9.93
CA LEU A 775 52.40 -45.87 10.76
C LEU A 775 51.68 -44.53 10.50
N PRO A 776 51.50 -43.67 11.52
CA PRO A 776 51.81 -43.91 12.94
C PRO A 776 50.89 -44.98 13.57
N THR A 777 51.36 -45.66 14.62
CA THR A 777 50.66 -46.84 15.20
C THR A 777 49.32 -46.52 15.87
N ASN A 778 49.03 -45.25 16.15
CA ASN A 778 47.74 -44.76 16.66
C ASN A 778 46.77 -44.31 15.54
N SER A 779 47.10 -44.58 14.27
CA SER A 779 46.28 -44.24 13.11
C SER A 779 44.88 -44.88 13.14
N ASP A 780 43.91 -44.19 12.53
CA ASP A 780 42.53 -44.66 12.35
C ASP A 780 42.35 -45.59 11.13
N ASP A 781 43.39 -45.84 10.33
CA ASP A 781 43.28 -46.54 9.04
C ASP A 781 43.26 -48.07 9.12
N THR A 782 42.51 -48.67 8.18
CA THR A 782 42.58 -50.10 7.81
C THR A 782 43.31 -50.27 6.47
N VAL A 783 43.59 -51.52 6.04
CA VAL A 783 44.26 -51.82 4.78
C VAL A 783 43.42 -52.77 3.93
N THR A 784 43.29 -52.47 2.64
CA THR A 784 42.75 -53.37 1.61
C THR A 784 43.88 -53.89 0.72
N TRP A 785 43.70 -55.07 0.12
CA TRP A 785 44.73 -55.72 -0.69
C TRP A 785 44.22 -56.09 -2.09
N THR A 786 45.07 -55.94 -3.10
CA THR A 786 44.78 -56.29 -4.50
C THR A 786 45.99 -56.95 -5.17
N THR A 787 45.75 -57.66 -6.27
CA THR A 787 46.79 -58.11 -7.21
C THR A 787 46.60 -57.49 -8.59
N ASP A 788 47.69 -57.33 -9.34
CA ASP A 788 47.71 -57.03 -10.77
C ASP A 788 47.45 -58.25 -11.66
N ARG A 789 47.69 -59.46 -11.16
CA ARG A 789 47.63 -60.75 -11.87
C ARG A 789 46.74 -61.76 -11.14
N PRO A 790 45.41 -61.54 -11.14
CA PRO A 790 44.43 -62.46 -10.53
C PRO A 790 44.37 -63.84 -11.22
N ASP A 791 44.97 -63.97 -12.40
CA ASP A 791 45.21 -65.22 -13.11
C ASP A 791 46.38 -66.04 -12.53
N LEU A 792 47.36 -65.37 -11.89
CA LEU A 792 48.52 -66.01 -11.26
C LEU A 792 48.35 -66.20 -9.76
N VAL A 793 47.65 -65.30 -9.07
CA VAL A 793 47.39 -65.38 -7.61
C VAL A 793 45.97 -64.96 -7.22
N ASN A 794 45.40 -65.60 -6.20
CA ASN A 794 44.21 -65.10 -5.51
C ASN A 794 44.62 -64.45 -4.17
N VAL A 795 43.94 -63.39 -3.74
CA VAL A 795 44.26 -62.62 -2.53
C VAL A 795 43.03 -62.42 -1.66
N SER A 796 43.11 -62.81 -0.38
CA SER A 796 42.07 -62.56 0.62
C SER A 796 42.68 -61.99 1.90
N TYR A 797 41.92 -61.20 2.66
CA TYR A 797 42.47 -60.42 3.78
C TYR A 797 41.41 -59.98 4.79
N ASP A 798 41.89 -59.58 5.97
CA ASP A 798 41.14 -58.87 7.00
C ASP A 798 42.03 -57.76 7.62
N THR A 799 41.57 -57.12 8.70
CA THR A 799 42.30 -56.02 9.37
C THR A 799 43.61 -56.45 10.05
N SER A 800 43.86 -57.76 10.15
CA SER A 800 45.00 -58.39 10.84
C SER A 800 45.93 -59.20 9.92
N LYS A 801 45.54 -59.57 8.69
CA LYS A 801 46.37 -60.38 7.77
C LYS A 801 45.94 -60.30 6.31
N VAL A 802 46.86 -60.66 5.41
CA VAL A 802 46.60 -61.00 4.00
C VAL A 802 47.10 -62.42 3.70
N VAL A 803 46.38 -63.11 2.83
CA VAL A 803 46.62 -64.48 2.36
C VAL A 803 46.68 -64.45 0.83
N ILE A 804 47.71 -65.08 0.26
CA ILE A 804 48.02 -65.06 -1.17
C ILE A 804 48.15 -66.51 -1.65
N LYS A 805 47.30 -66.94 -2.58
CA LYS A 805 47.26 -68.31 -3.12
C LYS A 805 47.84 -68.34 -4.53
N GLY A 806 48.85 -69.16 -4.78
CA GLY A 806 49.40 -69.38 -6.11
C GLY A 806 48.44 -70.17 -7.00
N LEU A 807 48.10 -69.66 -8.17
CA LEU A 807 47.21 -70.30 -9.16
C LEU A 807 47.97 -70.78 -10.40
N ALA A 808 48.92 -69.98 -10.90
CA ALA A 808 49.70 -70.28 -12.11
C ALA A 808 51.09 -69.67 -12.06
N ALA A 809 52.00 -70.20 -12.87
CA ALA A 809 53.41 -69.81 -12.92
C ALA A 809 53.62 -68.34 -13.36
N GLY A 810 54.43 -67.58 -12.62
CA GLY A 810 54.86 -66.24 -13.03
C GLY A 810 55.16 -65.32 -11.84
N LYS A 811 55.04 -64.01 -12.06
CA LYS A 811 55.21 -62.96 -11.04
C LYS A 811 53.96 -62.09 -10.98
N ALA A 812 53.53 -61.77 -9.77
CA ALA A 812 52.31 -61.02 -9.50
C ALA A 812 52.57 -60.00 -8.38
N THR A 813 52.30 -58.72 -8.62
CA THR A 813 52.40 -57.68 -7.60
C THR A 813 51.21 -57.77 -6.67
N ILE A 814 51.46 -57.82 -5.36
CA ILE A 814 50.45 -57.67 -4.31
C ILE A 814 50.58 -56.28 -3.70
N THR A 815 49.49 -55.52 -3.73
CA THR A 815 49.46 -54.13 -3.26
C THR A 815 48.49 -53.98 -2.09
N GLY A 816 49.01 -53.58 -0.94
CA GLY A 816 48.23 -53.08 0.19
C GLY A 816 47.96 -51.58 0.01
N THR A 817 46.75 -51.13 0.33
CA THR A 817 46.32 -49.71 0.31
C THR A 817 45.62 -49.37 1.62
N THR A 818 46.07 -48.35 2.34
CA THR A 818 45.43 -47.86 3.57
C THR A 818 44.15 -47.07 3.28
N THR A 819 43.33 -46.82 4.29
CA THR A 819 42.13 -45.96 4.15
C THR A 819 42.49 -44.50 3.77
N SER A 820 43.66 -43.98 4.16
CA SER A 820 44.18 -42.68 3.67
C SER A 820 44.70 -42.73 2.21
N GLY A 821 44.86 -43.92 1.64
CA GLY A 821 45.36 -44.14 0.27
C GLY A 821 46.87 -44.38 0.17
N VAL A 822 47.59 -44.46 1.29
CA VAL A 822 49.02 -44.85 1.29
C VAL A 822 49.16 -46.30 0.85
N LYS A 823 50.12 -46.59 -0.04
CA LYS A 823 50.31 -47.93 -0.62
C LYS A 823 51.67 -48.52 -0.33
N ALA A 824 51.69 -49.84 -0.23
CA ALA A 824 52.90 -50.65 -0.27
C ALA A 824 52.66 -51.84 -1.18
N SER A 825 53.62 -52.16 -2.03
CA SER A 825 53.54 -53.24 -3.00
C SER A 825 54.72 -54.17 -2.83
N VAL A 826 54.51 -55.46 -3.08
CA VAL A 826 55.55 -56.48 -3.10
C VAL A 826 55.31 -57.43 -4.28
N GLU A 827 56.35 -57.78 -5.02
CA GLU A 827 56.26 -58.79 -6.07
C GLU A 827 56.25 -60.19 -5.44
N VAL A 828 55.18 -60.94 -5.67
CA VAL A 828 55.09 -62.37 -5.33
C VAL A 828 55.54 -63.17 -6.55
N THR A 829 56.61 -63.94 -6.40
CA THR A 829 57.00 -64.92 -7.41
C THR A 829 56.22 -66.20 -7.18
N VAL A 830 55.27 -66.48 -8.07
CA VAL A 830 54.59 -67.78 -8.13
C VAL A 830 55.48 -68.74 -8.90
N LEU A 831 56.18 -69.59 -8.17
CA LEU A 831 57.07 -70.59 -8.75
C LEU A 831 56.24 -71.67 -9.46
N GLY A 832 56.04 -71.46 -10.75
CA GLY A 832 56.19 -72.54 -11.71
C GLY A 832 57.67 -72.84 -11.89
N GLN A 833 58.06 -73.16 -13.11
CA GLN A 833 59.39 -73.67 -13.38
C GLN A 833 60.38 -72.57 -14.05
N GLY A 834 60.10 -71.19 -14.14
CA GLY A 834 61.06 -69.95 -14.25
C GLY A 834 60.79 -68.47 -14.92
N GLN A 835 61.40 -67.31 -14.44
CA GLN A 835 61.97 -65.94 -15.02
C GLN A 835 61.24 -64.49 -15.35
N SER A 836 61.93 -63.29 -15.63
CA SER A 836 61.42 -61.80 -15.77
C SER A 836 62.32 -60.54 -16.35
N ALA A 837 61.85 -59.24 -16.63
CA ALA A 837 62.58 -57.98 -17.24
C ALA A 837 62.06 -56.42 -17.04
N ASP A 838 62.58 -55.29 -17.71
CA ASP A 838 62.41 -53.72 -17.53
C ASP A 838 62.49 -52.73 -18.84
N GLY A 839 62.46 -51.33 -19.08
CA GLY A 839 62.54 -49.89 -18.47
C GLY A 839 62.27 -48.55 -19.39
N SER A 840 62.50 -47.19 -19.04
CA SER A 840 62.07 -45.88 -19.83
C SER A 840 62.60 -44.33 -19.51
N SER A 841 62.38 -43.18 -20.31
CA SER A 841 62.60 -41.64 -20.01
C SER A 841 62.29 -40.37 -21.03
N GLN A 842 62.41 -39.01 -20.66
CA GLN A 842 62.59 -37.59 -21.39
C GLN A 842 61.41 -36.57 -21.88
N ASN A 843 61.36 -35.20 -22.27
CA ASN A 843 61.98 -33.75 -22.26
C ASN A 843 60.98 -32.56 -22.86
N GLY A 844 60.95 -31.16 -23.12
CA GLY A 844 61.60 -29.72 -23.11
C GLY A 844 60.68 -28.54 -23.84
N SER A 845 60.72 -27.15 -24.14
CA SER A 845 61.29 -25.68 -23.96
C SER A 845 60.41 -24.52 -24.76
N GLY A 846 60.37 -23.11 -24.96
CA GLY A 846 60.89 -21.63 -24.70
C GLY A 846 60.20 -20.46 -25.67
N ASN A 847 60.28 -19.06 -25.88
CA ASN A 847 60.60 -17.59 -25.38
C ASN A 847 60.12 -16.38 -26.44
N ASN A 848 60.15 -14.95 -26.57
CA ASN A 848 60.40 -13.51 -25.97
C ASN A 848 59.94 -12.15 -26.83
N GLY A 849 60.01 -10.77 -26.46
CA GLY A 849 59.88 -9.44 -27.32
C GLY A 849 59.53 -7.90 -26.80
N ASN A 850 59.78 -6.68 -27.49
CA ASN A 850 59.45 -5.18 -27.09
C ASN A 850 59.57 -3.88 -28.10
N GLY A 851 59.15 -2.59 -27.78
CA GLY A 851 59.31 -1.24 -28.53
C GLY A 851 58.95 0.17 -27.83
N SER A 852 59.12 1.43 -28.41
CA SER A 852 58.91 2.82 -27.73
C SER A 852 58.90 4.26 -28.48
N ASN A 853 58.37 5.36 -27.81
CA ASN A 853 58.51 6.91 -27.79
C ASN A 853 58.05 8.01 -28.87
N GLY A 854 57.59 9.23 -28.44
CA GLY A 854 57.50 10.52 -29.24
C GLY A 854 56.55 11.73 -28.83
N ALA A 855 57.11 12.94 -28.59
CA ALA A 855 56.60 14.36 -28.67
C ALA A 855 55.29 14.91 -27.99
N TYR A 856 55.32 16.19 -27.54
CA TYR A 856 54.19 17.00 -27.00
C TYR A 856 53.62 18.01 -28.03
N SER A 857 52.29 18.21 -28.03
CA SER A 857 51.64 19.37 -28.67
C SER A 857 50.37 19.78 -27.92
N ASN A 858 50.26 21.05 -27.50
CA ASN A 858 49.16 21.52 -26.63
C ASN A 858 47.88 21.88 -27.41
N GLY A 859 47.19 20.86 -27.93
CA GLY A 859 45.88 21.02 -28.57
C GLY A 859 44.79 21.35 -27.55
N SER A 860 44.41 22.64 -27.48
CA SER A 860 43.37 23.13 -26.56
C SER A 860 42.09 22.29 -26.63
N GLN A 861 41.75 21.62 -25.52
CA GLN A 861 40.54 20.80 -25.48
C GLN A 861 39.29 21.69 -25.59
N ILE A 862 38.36 21.27 -26.45
CA ILE A 862 37.02 21.84 -26.52
C ILE A 862 36.11 20.86 -25.77
N PRO A 863 35.85 21.04 -24.45
CA PRO A 863 35.06 20.10 -23.67
C PRO A 863 33.58 20.12 -24.05
N ALA A 864 32.90 18.98 -23.90
CA ALA A 864 31.48 18.85 -24.17
C ALA A 864 30.65 19.62 -23.12
N THR A 865 29.99 20.69 -23.54
CA THR A 865 28.96 21.40 -22.76
C THR A 865 27.68 20.59 -22.58
N GLY A 866 27.47 19.49 -23.33
CA GLY A 866 26.34 18.58 -23.09
C GLY A 866 26.41 17.22 -23.80
N ILE A 867 25.73 16.22 -23.21
CA ILE A 867 25.62 14.85 -23.72
C ILE A 867 24.15 14.56 -24.09
N ARG A 868 23.85 14.24 -25.35
CA ARG A 868 22.51 13.83 -25.81
C ARG A 868 22.53 12.37 -26.25
N ILE A 869 21.56 11.59 -25.78
CA ILE A 869 21.50 10.14 -26.01
C ILE A 869 20.24 9.76 -26.77
N PHE A 870 20.43 8.96 -27.81
CA PHE A 870 19.41 8.42 -28.68
C PHE A 870 19.42 6.89 -28.63
N ALA A 871 18.23 6.27 -28.66
CA ALA A 871 18.07 4.82 -28.65
C ALA A 871 16.90 4.41 -29.56
N LYS A 872 16.91 3.18 -30.11
CA LYS A 872 15.78 2.63 -30.89
C LYS A 872 14.62 2.18 -29.96
N LYS A 873 14.26 3.04 -29.00
CA LYS A 873 13.40 2.75 -27.85
C LYS A 873 12.58 4.00 -27.47
N PRO A 874 11.37 3.85 -26.88
CA PRO A 874 10.51 4.97 -26.46
C PRO A 874 11.17 6.04 -25.57
N ASN A 875 12.10 5.63 -24.71
CA ASN A 875 12.83 6.50 -23.80
C ASN A 875 14.30 6.05 -23.76
N ALA A 876 15.22 6.94 -24.11
CA ALA A 876 16.65 6.66 -24.12
C ALA A 876 17.28 6.65 -22.71
N LYS A 877 16.71 7.39 -21.74
CA LYS A 877 17.16 7.42 -20.34
C LYS A 877 16.67 6.21 -19.52
N LYS A 878 15.53 5.59 -19.88
CA LYS A 878 14.95 4.41 -19.19
C LYS A 878 14.35 3.43 -20.21
N MET A 879 15.15 2.49 -20.69
CA MET A 879 14.79 1.57 -21.77
C MET A 879 14.53 0.14 -21.30
N ARG A 880 13.64 -0.58 -22.00
CA ARG A 880 13.32 -1.99 -21.75
C ARG A 880 13.86 -2.88 -22.87
N VAL A 881 14.51 -3.98 -22.50
CA VAL A 881 15.17 -4.94 -23.39
C VAL A 881 14.81 -6.35 -22.94
N ALA A 882 14.59 -7.28 -23.87
CA ALA A 882 14.34 -8.68 -23.52
C ALA A 882 15.67 -9.40 -23.20
N LYS A 883 15.65 -10.38 -22.27
CA LYS A 883 16.80 -11.28 -22.02
C LYS A 883 17.30 -11.86 -23.35
N GLY A 884 18.63 -11.91 -23.54
CA GLY A 884 19.29 -12.36 -24.76
C GLY A 884 19.37 -11.33 -25.90
N SER A 885 18.52 -10.30 -25.89
CA SER A 885 18.51 -9.28 -26.95
C SER A 885 19.59 -8.20 -26.75
N SER A 886 19.98 -7.55 -27.85
CA SER A 886 20.88 -6.40 -27.86
C SER A 886 20.19 -5.11 -28.33
N THR A 887 20.79 -3.96 -28.02
CA THR A 887 20.39 -2.65 -28.57
C THR A 887 21.58 -1.69 -28.57
N LYS A 888 21.75 -0.88 -29.62
CA LYS A 888 22.80 0.15 -29.72
C LYS A 888 22.26 1.53 -29.36
N VAL A 889 22.98 2.27 -28.53
CA VAL A 889 22.74 3.71 -28.31
C VAL A 889 23.60 4.56 -29.24
N LYS A 890 23.15 5.78 -29.52
CA LYS A 890 23.90 6.83 -30.21
C LYS A 890 24.04 8.00 -29.26
N VAL A 891 25.28 8.37 -28.95
CA VAL A 891 25.61 9.58 -28.20
C VAL A 891 25.90 10.69 -29.21
N VAL A 892 25.49 11.92 -28.90
CA VAL A 892 25.85 13.14 -29.63
C VAL A 892 26.26 14.17 -28.58
N LEU A 893 27.48 14.66 -28.69
CA LEU A 893 28.00 15.70 -27.80
C LEU A 893 27.61 17.09 -28.32
N THR A 894 27.77 18.11 -27.48
CA THR A 894 27.57 19.53 -27.79
C THR A 894 28.71 20.31 -27.13
N PRO A 895 29.39 21.25 -27.80
CA PRO A 895 29.30 21.55 -29.24
C PRO A 895 29.70 20.35 -30.11
N ALA A 896 29.35 20.37 -31.41
CA ALA A 896 29.71 19.26 -32.32
C ALA A 896 31.22 19.23 -32.66
N SER A 897 31.93 20.32 -32.41
CA SER A 897 33.39 20.50 -32.55
C SER A 897 34.18 20.07 -31.30
N THR A 898 33.55 19.42 -30.33
CA THR A 898 34.24 18.94 -29.12
C THR A 898 35.30 17.88 -29.43
N THR A 899 36.42 17.92 -28.72
CA THR A 899 37.51 16.93 -28.79
C THR A 899 37.26 15.70 -27.91
N ASP A 900 36.14 15.65 -27.18
CA ASP A 900 35.83 14.60 -26.21
C ASP A 900 35.57 13.22 -26.85
N LYS A 901 36.31 12.21 -26.39
CA LYS A 901 36.00 10.79 -26.68
C LYS A 901 35.00 10.28 -25.65
N VAL A 902 34.16 9.32 -26.04
CA VAL A 902 33.07 8.77 -25.19
C VAL A 902 33.39 7.34 -24.77
N THR A 903 33.42 7.10 -23.46
CA THR A 903 33.53 5.77 -22.85
C THR A 903 32.18 5.28 -22.33
N TYR A 904 32.02 3.96 -22.20
CA TYR A 904 30.80 3.30 -21.72
C TYR A 904 31.14 2.26 -20.64
N ARG A 905 30.44 2.30 -19.51
CA ARG A 905 30.63 1.34 -18.40
C ARG A 905 29.27 0.81 -17.94
N SER A 906 29.13 -0.51 -17.79
CA SER A 906 27.97 -1.07 -17.10
C SER A 906 28.26 -1.20 -15.61
N LEU A 907 27.37 -0.65 -14.78
CA LEU A 907 27.45 -0.80 -13.33
C LEU A 907 26.84 -2.13 -12.84
N LYS A 908 26.36 -3.00 -13.75
CA LYS A 908 25.90 -4.36 -13.41
C LYS A 908 26.05 -5.33 -14.60
N ASN A 909 27.30 -5.67 -14.94
CA ASN A 909 27.66 -6.55 -16.06
C ASN A 909 26.90 -7.90 -16.09
N ALA A 910 26.54 -8.46 -14.93
CA ALA A 910 25.73 -9.68 -14.83
C ALA A 910 24.28 -9.53 -15.35
N VAL A 911 23.72 -8.32 -15.31
CA VAL A 911 22.38 -8.01 -15.82
C VAL A 911 22.45 -7.56 -17.28
N ALA A 912 23.34 -6.62 -17.62
CA ALA A 912 23.63 -6.23 -18.99
C ALA A 912 25.07 -5.74 -19.14
N THR A 913 25.74 -6.11 -20.24
CA THR A 913 27.06 -5.58 -20.61
C THR A 913 26.91 -4.51 -21.70
N VAL A 914 27.92 -3.64 -21.85
CA VAL A 914 28.02 -2.65 -22.94
C VAL A 914 29.38 -2.78 -23.62
N SER A 915 29.45 -2.64 -24.94
CA SER A 915 30.71 -2.55 -25.69
C SER A 915 31.24 -1.12 -25.73
N ALA A 916 32.54 -0.95 -26.03
CA ALA A 916 33.14 0.37 -26.32
C ALA A 916 32.38 1.14 -27.43
N SER A 917 31.73 0.42 -28.35
CA SER A 917 30.91 0.98 -29.44
C SER A 917 29.44 1.23 -29.07
N GLY A 918 29.07 1.20 -27.78
CA GLY A 918 27.73 1.53 -27.27
C GLY A 918 26.66 0.47 -27.54
N VAL A 919 27.03 -0.79 -27.78
CA VAL A 919 26.09 -1.92 -27.95
C VAL A 919 25.84 -2.59 -26.60
N ILE A 920 24.60 -2.58 -26.16
CA ILE A 920 24.15 -3.14 -24.87
C ILE A 920 23.59 -4.54 -25.12
N LYS A 921 24.08 -5.57 -24.40
CA LYS A 921 23.60 -6.97 -24.46
C LYS A 921 22.96 -7.36 -23.12
N ALA A 922 21.69 -7.75 -23.15
CA ALA A 922 20.91 -8.08 -21.95
C ALA A 922 21.11 -9.54 -21.51
N LYS A 923 21.74 -9.78 -20.36
CA LYS A 923 22.13 -11.12 -19.86
C LYS A 923 21.12 -11.75 -18.89
N LYS A 924 20.80 -11.08 -17.77
CA LYS A 924 19.94 -11.61 -16.67
C LYS A 924 18.78 -10.64 -16.38
N LYS A 925 17.62 -11.16 -15.95
CA LYS A 925 16.46 -10.35 -15.51
C LYS A 925 16.90 -9.39 -14.40
N GLY A 926 16.51 -8.11 -14.49
CA GLY A 926 16.89 -7.08 -13.51
C GLY A 926 17.10 -5.71 -14.16
N THR A 927 17.70 -4.79 -13.43
CA THR A 927 18.04 -3.44 -13.90
C THR A 927 19.56 -3.22 -13.86
N ALA A 928 20.12 -2.63 -14.92
CA ALA A 928 21.49 -2.16 -14.99
C ALA A 928 21.51 -0.66 -15.32
N LYS A 929 22.42 0.09 -14.68
CA LYS A 929 22.79 1.44 -15.11
C LYS A 929 23.98 1.32 -16.07
N ILE A 930 23.89 1.95 -17.24
CA ILE A 930 25.04 2.17 -18.12
C ILE A 930 25.45 3.63 -17.95
N GLU A 931 26.68 3.84 -17.51
CA GLU A 931 27.35 5.13 -17.41
C GLU A 931 28.01 5.46 -18.75
N ILE A 932 27.92 6.72 -19.16
CA ILE A 932 28.53 7.26 -20.37
C ILE A 932 29.34 8.48 -19.94
N THR A 933 30.65 8.47 -20.21
CA THR A 933 31.60 9.46 -19.67
C THR A 933 32.48 10.01 -20.80
N THR A 934 32.61 11.33 -20.87
CA THR A 934 33.55 12.01 -21.79
C THR A 934 34.96 12.05 -21.22
N THR A 935 35.97 12.30 -22.07
CA THR A 935 37.37 12.50 -21.64
C THR A 935 37.50 13.63 -20.61
N SER A 936 36.75 14.73 -20.80
CA SER A 936 36.56 15.85 -19.86
C SER A 936 35.81 15.51 -18.57
N GLY A 937 35.52 14.23 -18.30
CA GLY A 937 34.91 13.76 -17.06
C GLY A 937 33.39 13.97 -16.95
N ARG A 938 32.72 14.54 -17.96
CA ARG A 938 31.26 14.75 -17.95
C ARG A 938 30.50 13.44 -18.11
N ARG A 939 29.50 13.21 -17.26
CA ARG A 939 28.78 11.92 -17.15
C ARG A 939 27.30 12.05 -17.49
N GLN A 940 26.74 11.00 -18.11
CA GLN A 940 25.29 10.81 -18.23
C GLN A 940 24.96 9.31 -18.14
N VAL A 941 24.05 8.96 -17.23
CA VAL A 941 23.59 7.57 -17.02
C VAL A 941 22.32 7.27 -17.81
N ILE A 942 22.18 6.03 -18.28
CA ILE A 942 20.94 5.44 -18.80
C ILE A 942 20.58 4.17 -18.03
N THR A 943 19.29 3.94 -17.82
CA THR A 943 18.75 2.77 -17.11
C THR A 943 18.24 1.74 -18.12
N VAL A 944 18.78 0.52 -18.05
CA VAL A 944 18.42 -0.63 -18.87
C VAL A 944 17.68 -1.65 -18.01
N ILE A 945 16.41 -1.90 -18.30
CA ILE A 945 15.59 -2.89 -17.59
C ILE A 945 15.47 -4.14 -18.48
N VAL A 946 15.99 -5.25 -17.99
CA VAL A 946 15.98 -6.56 -18.65
C VAL A 946 14.82 -7.41 -18.13
N SER A 947 13.93 -7.85 -19.02
CA SER A 947 12.75 -8.66 -18.69
C SER A 947 12.53 -9.82 -19.67
N LYS A 948 11.45 -10.61 -19.46
CA LYS A 948 10.91 -11.45 -20.54
C LYS A 948 10.43 -10.58 -21.70
N LYS A 949 10.33 -11.16 -22.90
CA LYS A 949 9.92 -10.49 -24.15
C LYS A 949 8.45 -10.05 -24.06
N VAL A 950 8.17 -8.76 -24.24
CA VAL A 950 6.80 -8.19 -24.16
C VAL A 950 6.49 -7.39 -25.43
N LYS A 951 5.64 -7.95 -26.29
CA LYS A 951 5.16 -7.31 -27.52
C LYS A 951 4.26 -6.11 -27.19
N ALA A 952 4.39 -5.01 -27.93
CA ALA A 952 3.49 -3.86 -27.87
C ALA A 952 2.19 -4.14 -28.63
N LYS A 953 1.04 -3.85 -28.00
CA LYS A 953 -0.30 -3.87 -28.61
C LYS A 953 -0.59 -2.60 -29.42
N LYS A 954 -0.10 -1.42 -28.99
CA LYS A 954 -0.36 -0.09 -29.62
C LYS A 954 0.87 0.82 -29.59
N VAL A 955 1.07 1.64 -30.64
CA VAL A 955 2.12 2.67 -30.74
C VAL A 955 1.48 4.06 -30.66
N LYS A 956 1.93 4.91 -29.74
CA LYS A 956 1.54 6.33 -29.61
C LYS A 956 2.72 7.21 -30.03
N VAL A 957 2.47 8.32 -30.73
CA VAL A 957 3.51 9.25 -31.21
C VAL A 957 3.01 10.69 -31.07
N LYS A 958 3.79 11.57 -30.42
CA LYS A 958 3.60 13.03 -30.37
C LYS A 958 4.72 13.69 -31.18
N ALA A 959 4.32 14.55 -32.11
CA ALA A 959 5.16 15.14 -33.16
C ALA A 959 4.64 16.53 -33.56
N PRO A 960 5.47 17.41 -34.13
CA PRO A 960 5.00 18.70 -34.63
C PRO A 960 4.14 18.52 -35.90
N LYS A 961 3.01 19.22 -36.01
CA LYS A 961 2.17 19.22 -37.24
C LYS A 961 2.91 19.88 -38.42
N THR A 962 3.74 20.88 -38.13
CA THR A 962 4.49 21.70 -39.10
C THR A 962 5.95 21.86 -38.68
N MET A 963 6.85 22.06 -39.65
CA MET A 963 8.26 22.42 -39.41
C MET A 963 8.71 23.52 -40.38
N LYS A 964 9.60 24.43 -39.94
CA LYS A 964 10.30 25.38 -40.82
C LYS A 964 11.49 24.68 -41.50
N ARG A 965 11.80 25.02 -42.76
CA ARG A 965 12.98 24.56 -43.52
C ARG A 965 14.30 24.66 -42.71
N LYS A 966 15.23 23.72 -42.93
CA LYS A 966 16.53 23.52 -42.21
C LYS A 966 16.43 23.17 -40.71
N LYS A 967 15.28 23.23 -40.04
CA LYS A 967 15.15 22.87 -38.60
C LYS A 967 14.99 21.36 -38.36
N THR A 968 15.33 20.92 -37.14
CA THR A 968 15.26 19.53 -36.68
C THR A 968 14.30 19.37 -35.48
N ALA A 969 13.74 18.17 -35.28
CA ALA A 969 12.87 17.86 -34.14
C ALA A 969 12.89 16.35 -33.83
N THR A 970 12.86 15.96 -32.55
CA THR A 970 12.84 14.52 -32.16
C THR A 970 11.41 14.06 -31.85
N LEU A 971 11.01 12.92 -32.40
CA LEU A 971 9.70 12.30 -32.13
C LEU A 971 9.60 11.79 -30.68
N LYS A 972 8.52 12.13 -29.96
CA LYS A 972 8.20 11.51 -28.67
C LYS A 972 7.30 10.30 -28.91
N VAL A 973 7.81 9.10 -28.68
CA VAL A 973 7.11 7.82 -28.94
C VAL A 973 6.83 7.08 -27.62
N SER A 974 5.68 6.44 -27.49
CA SER A 974 5.40 5.49 -26.40
C SER A 974 4.68 4.24 -26.90
N LEU A 975 4.84 3.15 -26.15
CA LEU A 975 4.25 1.83 -26.45
C LEU A 975 3.26 1.44 -25.35
N ALA A 976 2.17 0.80 -25.73
CA ALA A 976 1.24 0.17 -24.79
C ALA A 976 1.28 -1.36 -24.98
N PRO A 977 1.47 -2.16 -23.91
CA PRO A 977 1.76 -1.73 -22.54
C PRO A 977 3.15 -1.07 -22.40
N ALA A 978 3.31 -0.14 -21.46
CA ALA A 978 4.58 0.55 -21.20
C ALA A 978 5.70 -0.38 -20.66
N LYS A 979 5.35 -1.63 -20.32
CA LYS A 979 6.28 -2.71 -19.99
C LYS A 979 6.87 -3.41 -21.25
N SER A 980 6.51 -3.01 -22.47
CA SER A 980 7.02 -3.59 -23.73
C SER A 980 8.53 -3.51 -23.90
N THR A 981 9.12 -4.55 -24.51
CA THR A 981 10.55 -4.68 -24.81
C THR A 981 10.91 -4.42 -26.28
N ASP A 982 9.96 -3.99 -27.12
CA ASP A 982 10.16 -3.85 -28.57
C ASP A 982 11.22 -2.79 -28.94
N THR A 983 11.81 -2.92 -30.13
CA THR A 983 12.61 -1.88 -30.77
C THR A 983 11.76 -1.04 -31.73
N LEU A 984 12.13 0.21 -31.94
CA LEU A 984 11.49 1.12 -32.88
C LEU A 984 12.27 1.22 -34.20
N SER A 985 11.54 1.33 -35.31
CA SER A 985 12.04 1.70 -36.63
C SER A 985 11.22 2.84 -37.23
N PHE A 986 11.85 3.65 -38.08
CA PHE A 986 11.32 4.90 -38.61
C PHE A 986 11.51 4.94 -40.14
N LYS A 987 10.48 5.33 -40.89
CA LYS A 987 10.55 5.54 -42.36
C LYS A 987 9.78 6.81 -42.74
N SER A 988 10.37 7.63 -43.61
CA SER A 988 9.67 8.75 -44.26
C SER A 988 9.18 8.31 -45.64
N SER A 989 7.99 8.77 -46.04
CA SER A 989 7.46 8.56 -47.40
C SER A 989 8.07 9.49 -48.44
N LYS A 990 8.66 10.63 -48.03
CA LYS A 990 9.33 11.60 -48.90
C LYS A 990 10.54 12.19 -48.15
N SER A 991 11.65 11.44 -48.18
CA SER A 991 12.92 11.77 -47.48
C SER A 991 13.58 13.07 -47.96
N SER A 992 13.26 13.51 -49.18
CA SER A 992 13.62 14.80 -49.78
C SER A 992 12.89 16.00 -49.16
N VAL A 993 11.72 15.77 -48.55
CA VAL A 993 10.89 16.79 -47.87
C VAL A 993 11.19 16.78 -46.36
N VAL A 994 11.03 15.62 -45.72
CA VAL A 994 11.43 15.38 -44.32
C VAL A 994 12.24 14.09 -44.24
N LYS A 995 13.52 14.18 -43.90
CA LYS A 995 14.33 13.01 -43.53
C LYS A 995 14.00 12.64 -42.08
N VAL A 996 13.90 11.35 -41.77
CA VAL A 996 13.91 10.82 -40.40
C VAL A 996 15.12 9.90 -40.26
N ASP A 997 15.87 10.01 -39.16
CA ASP A 997 16.98 9.11 -38.87
C ASP A 997 16.53 7.82 -38.16
N GLY A 998 17.45 6.87 -37.99
CA GLY A 998 17.17 5.58 -37.35
C GLY A 998 16.78 5.65 -35.87
N TYR A 999 16.73 6.84 -35.27
CA TYR A 999 16.40 7.12 -33.88
C TYR A 999 15.18 8.04 -33.71
N GLY A 1000 14.54 8.46 -34.81
CA GLY A 1000 13.35 9.32 -34.78
C GLY A 1000 13.64 10.82 -34.77
N VAL A 1001 14.85 11.25 -35.14
CA VAL A 1001 15.15 12.67 -35.38
C VAL A 1001 14.70 13.06 -36.78
N LEU A 1002 13.81 14.05 -36.88
CA LEU A 1002 13.35 14.67 -38.12
C LEU A 1002 14.30 15.79 -38.56
N THR A 1003 14.46 15.96 -39.87
CA THR A 1003 15.12 17.11 -40.51
C THR A 1003 14.27 17.61 -41.67
N ALA A 1004 13.80 18.86 -41.59
CA ALA A 1004 13.00 19.49 -42.64
C ALA A 1004 13.91 20.02 -43.77
N LYS A 1005 13.81 19.43 -44.96
CA LYS A 1005 14.70 19.70 -46.11
C LYS A 1005 14.10 20.66 -47.14
N LYS A 1006 12.95 20.31 -47.72
CA LYS A 1006 12.24 21.10 -48.75
C LYS A 1006 10.78 21.34 -48.34
N LYS A 1007 10.17 22.45 -48.81
CA LYS A 1007 8.74 22.77 -48.66
C LYS A 1007 7.90 21.62 -49.21
N GLY A 1008 6.79 21.28 -48.56
CA GLY A 1008 5.94 20.15 -48.97
C GLY A 1008 5.39 19.35 -47.79
N THR A 1009 4.91 18.12 -48.03
CA THR A 1009 4.37 17.24 -46.97
C THR A 1009 4.89 15.81 -47.09
N ALA A 1010 5.23 15.18 -45.96
CA ALA A 1010 5.65 13.79 -45.87
C ALA A 1010 4.83 13.01 -44.82
N LYS A 1011 4.58 11.71 -45.06
CA LYS A 1011 4.09 10.78 -44.03
C LYS A 1011 5.30 10.15 -43.35
N ILE A 1012 5.38 10.20 -42.02
CA ILE A 1012 6.38 9.48 -41.22
C ILE A 1012 5.71 8.27 -40.57
N THR A 1013 6.32 7.09 -40.72
CA THR A 1013 5.87 5.82 -40.14
C THR A 1013 6.81 5.42 -39.01
N VAL A 1014 6.24 5.11 -37.84
CA VAL A 1014 6.94 4.52 -36.69
C VAL A 1014 6.42 3.09 -36.52
N LYS A 1015 7.29 2.08 -36.61
CA LYS A 1015 6.94 0.65 -36.47
C LYS A 1015 7.70 0.03 -35.29
N ALA A 1016 7.00 -0.73 -34.46
CA ALA A 1016 7.59 -1.54 -33.39
C ALA A 1016 7.94 -2.95 -33.91
N SER A 1017 8.88 -3.66 -33.26
CA SER A 1017 9.23 -5.04 -33.62
C SER A 1017 8.08 -6.05 -33.46
N SER A 1018 7.00 -5.72 -32.74
CA SER A 1018 5.74 -6.50 -32.75
C SER A 1018 4.91 -6.36 -34.03
N GLY A 1019 5.38 -5.60 -35.02
CA GLY A 1019 4.68 -5.31 -36.28
C GLY A 1019 3.74 -4.10 -36.20
N LYS A 1020 3.25 -3.73 -35.00
CA LYS A 1020 2.34 -2.59 -34.80
C LYS A 1020 3.01 -1.27 -35.23
N LYS A 1021 2.26 -0.43 -35.95
CA LYS A 1021 2.75 0.81 -36.59
C LYS A 1021 1.82 2.00 -36.31
N LYS A 1022 2.36 3.23 -36.30
CA LYS A 1022 1.61 4.49 -36.35
C LYS A 1022 2.20 5.39 -37.43
N VAL A 1023 1.33 5.99 -38.24
CA VAL A 1023 1.68 6.97 -39.27
C VAL A 1023 1.23 8.36 -38.83
N ILE A 1024 2.02 9.38 -39.17
CA ILE A 1024 1.77 10.81 -38.92
C ILE A 1024 2.12 11.63 -40.18
N LYS A 1025 1.47 12.79 -40.38
CA LYS A 1025 1.66 13.69 -41.53
C LYS A 1025 2.39 14.95 -41.05
N ILE A 1026 3.51 15.32 -41.68
CA ILE A 1026 4.33 16.50 -41.34
C ILE A 1026 4.37 17.43 -42.56
N LYS A 1027 3.96 18.70 -42.40
CA LYS A 1027 4.04 19.74 -43.45
C LYS A 1027 5.25 20.65 -43.19
N VAL A 1028 6.19 20.71 -44.14
CA VAL A 1028 7.27 21.70 -44.12
C VAL A 1028 6.75 22.98 -44.76
N LYS A 1029 6.85 24.09 -44.01
CA LYS A 1029 6.76 25.45 -44.53
C LYS A 1029 8.18 25.92 -44.89
#